data_AF-A0A9W7L9I4-F1
#
_entry.id   AF-A0A9W7L9I4-F1
#
_cell.length_a   1.000
_cell.length_b   1.000
_cell.length_c   1.000
_cell.angle_alpha   90.00
_cell.angle_beta   90.00
_cell.angle_gamma   90.00
#
_symmetry.space_group_name_H-M   'P 1'
#
loop_
_entity.id
_entity.type
_entity.pdbx_description
1 polymer ?
#
loop_
_entity_poly.entity_id
_entity_poly.type
_entity_poly.pdbx_seq_one_letter_code
_entity_poly.pdbx_strand_id
1 'polypeptide(L)'
;MPNSAVYSGIETFIDDHELTEVTFAEGVTKIGDNAFAGCSSLTTITIPDGVTKIGSYAFRRCSSLTAITIPDGVTKIGKHAFHGCSSLTDITIPDGVTKIGDSAFCGCSSLMAITIPDEVTMIFNSAFGFCSSLTTITIPDGVTTIGKSAFEGCSSLMAITIPDGVTMIGYSAFEGCSSLTAITIPDGVTTIGKHAFERCSSLTDITIPDRVTKIGDSAFCGCSSLMAITIPDGVTMIFDSAFGLCSSLTTITIPDGVTMIGDSAFDGCSSLTAITIPDGVTMIGYSAFERCSSLMAITIPDGVTMIGKHAFHGCSSLTAITIPDGVTMIGEDAFCDCSSLTAITIPDGVTTIANYAFHGCSSLTAITIPDSVTTISEGAFAHCSSLTAITIPDGVTTIGEGAFYECSSLTAIIIPDGVTTIARETFKGCSSLTAITIPIGVTTIGDEAFNGCSSLTAITIPDGVTMISRSAFNGCSSLTAITIPDSVTTISEGAFFECSSLTAITIPDGVTLISDCAFPGCSSLTAITIPDGVTTIGAYVFSECSSLTAITIPDGVTTISKGAFDGCSSLTAITIPDSVTTIGDEAFRDCSSLTKVILSPAVSIGEDCFLNCAALIAAAAEKNMSTVEDLLHYRWHRNRAVMERVNALLCLKGTWDHVENPPRRSARKRKRTDGVEAPPLRVTEAREKIPKVLWRVILEYL
;
A
#
# COMPACT_ATOMS: atom_id res chain seq x y z
N MET A 1 -40.23 1.00 -42.83
CA MET A 1 -41.46 1.14 -43.65
C MET A 1 -41.13 2.15 -44.77
N PRO A 2 -42.01 2.96 -45.42
CA PRO A 2 -41.57 4.32 -45.72
C PRO A 2 -40.98 4.96 -44.45
N ASN A 3 -39.94 5.79 -44.59
CA ASN A 3 -39.29 6.47 -43.46
C ASN A 3 -40.14 7.65 -42.90
N SER A 4 -41.38 7.79 -43.37
CA SER A 4 -42.35 8.77 -42.91
C SER A 4 -43.68 8.11 -42.53
N ALA A 5 -44.33 8.64 -41.50
CA ALA A 5 -45.59 8.12 -40.97
C ALA A 5 -46.66 9.23 -40.77
N VAL A 6 -47.92 8.79 -40.64
CA VAL A 6 -49.05 9.62 -40.19
C VAL A 6 -49.44 9.15 -38.79
N TYR A 7 -49.56 10.08 -37.84
CA TYR A 7 -50.04 9.81 -36.48
C TYR A 7 -51.42 10.45 -36.28
N SER A 8 -52.42 9.66 -35.88
CA SER A 8 -53.81 10.08 -35.64
C SER A 8 -54.23 10.17 -34.17
N GLY A 9 -53.33 9.84 -33.23
CA GLY A 9 -53.55 10.02 -31.79
C GLY A 9 -53.61 8.73 -30.96
N ILE A 10 -53.38 7.58 -31.60
CA ILE A 10 -53.54 6.23 -30.99
C ILE A 10 -52.42 5.25 -31.34
N GLU A 11 -51.55 5.60 -32.28
CA GLU A 11 -50.46 4.76 -32.77
C GLU A 11 -49.24 4.79 -31.84
N THR A 12 -48.40 3.77 -31.95
CA THR A 12 -47.14 3.66 -31.20
C THR A 12 -46.05 3.09 -32.11
N PHE A 13 -45.09 3.92 -32.51
CA PHE A 13 -43.96 3.58 -33.37
C PHE A 13 -42.77 3.04 -32.55
N ILE A 14 -43.04 2.17 -31.57
CA ILE A 14 -42.05 1.76 -30.57
C ILE A 14 -40.88 1.02 -31.24
N ASP A 15 -39.68 1.52 -30.97
CA ASP A 15 -38.40 1.07 -31.55
C ASP A 15 -38.38 1.04 -33.09
N ASP A 16 -39.16 1.91 -33.77
CA ASP A 16 -39.04 2.13 -35.22
C ASP A 16 -37.79 2.95 -35.54
N HIS A 17 -36.67 2.24 -35.70
CA HIS A 17 -35.37 2.79 -36.04
C HIS A 17 -35.27 3.35 -37.47
N GLU A 18 -36.29 3.17 -38.33
CA GLU A 18 -36.31 3.68 -39.71
C GLU A 18 -37.15 4.96 -39.86
N LEU A 19 -37.94 5.33 -38.85
CA LEU A 19 -38.78 6.52 -38.87
C LEU A 19 -37.93 7.81 -38.77
N THR A 20 -37.99 8.65 -39.81
CA THR A 20 -37.27 9.93 -39.89
C THR A 20 -38.20 11.15 -39.93
N GLU A 21 -39.47 10.98 -40.32
CA GLU A 21 -40.45 12.07 -40.49
C GLU A 21 -41.84 11.66 -39.96
N VAL A 22 -42.53 12.59 -39.28
CA VAL A 22 -43.89 12.37 -38.77
C VAL A 22 -44.81 13.49 -39.24
N THR A 23 -45.95 13.10 -39.81
CA THR A 23 -47.07 13.99 -40.13
C THR A 23 -48.25 13.68 -39.21
N PHE A 24 -49.11 14.66 -38.97
CA PHE A 24 -50.23 14.55 -38.04
C PHE A 24 -51.57 14.60 -38.76
N ALA A 25 -52.52 13.77 -38.33
CA ALA A 25 -53.90 13.86 -38.79
C ALA A 25 -54.61 15.10 -38.22
N GLU A 26 -55.69 15.53 -38.88
CA GLU A 26 -56.57 16.59 -38.36
C GLU A 26 -57.24 16.14 -37.04
N GLY A 27 -57.31 17.03 -36.06
CA GLY A 27 -57.96 16.75 -34.77
C GLY A 27 -57.14 15.98 -33.73
N VAL A 28 -55.83 15.77 -33.94
CA VAL A 28 -54.94 15.18 -32.92
C VAL A 28 -54.86 16.10 -31.70
N THR A 29 -55.32 15.61 -30.54
CA THR A 29 -55.43 16.38 -29.28
C THR A 29 -54.40 16.00 -28.21
N LYS A 30 -53.58 14.97 -28.45
CA LYS A 30 -52.57 14.45 -27.51
C LYS A 30 -51.48 13.66 -28.24
N ILE A 31 -50.26 13.69 -27.69
CA ILE A 31 -49.28 12.62 -27.95
C ILE A 31 -49.51 11.48 -26.95
N GLY A 32 -49.56 10.25 -27.45
CA GLY A 32 -49.78 9.04 -26.67
C GLY A 32 -48.60 8.69 -25.77
N ASP A 33 -48.86 7.87 -24.75
CA ASP A 33 -47.79 7.34 -23.92
C ASP A 33 -47.00 6.30 -24.77
N ASN A 34 -45.68 6.44 -24.86
CA ASN A 34 -44.76 5.69 -25.76
C ASN A 34 -44.94 5.92 -27.29
N ALA A 35 -45.63 6.98 -27.74
CA ALA A 35 -46.01 7.16 -29.16
C ALA A 35 -44.85 7.02 -30.18
N PHE A 36 -43.65 7.50 -29.85
CA PHE A 36 -42.43 7.46 -30.67
C PHE A 36 -41.22 6.95 -29.88
N ALA A 37 -41.45 6.16 -28.82
CA ALA A 37 -40.37 5.67 -27.96
C ALA A 37 -39.38 4.80 -28.75
N GLY A 38 -38.10 5.12 -28.76
CA GLY A 38 -37.06 4.37 -29.48
C GLY A 38 -36.90 4.70 -30.96
N CYS A 39 -37.64 5.69 -31.49
CA CYS A 39 -37.45 6.20 -32.86
C CYS A 39 -36.11 6.93 -32.99
N SER A 40 -35.03 6.18 -33.08
CA SER A 40 -33.64 6.66 -33.01
C SER A 40 -33.19 7.47 -34.23
N SER A 41 -33.93 7.43 -35.33
CA SER A 41 -33.65 8.15 -36.58
C SER A 41 -34.54 9.38 -36.80
N LEU A 42 -35.48 9.66 -35.90
CA LEU A 42 -36.31 10.86 -35.94
C LEU A 42 -35.47 12.06 -35.49
N THR A 43 -35.27 13.04 -36.38
CA THR A 43 -34.38 14.19 -36.15
C THR A 43 -35.10 15.45 -35.73
N THR A 44 -36.30 15.71 -36.26
CA THR A 44 -37.16 16.83 -35.85
C THR A 44 -38.63 16.42 -35.83
N ILE A 45 -39.45 17.12 -35.05
CA ILE A 45 -40.91 16.98 -35.10
C ILE A 45 -41.61 18.28 -34.70
N THR A 46 -42.72 18.59 -35.36
CA THR A 46 -43.58 19.75 -35.04
C THR A 46 -44.92 19.22 -34.55
N ILE A 47 -45.22 19.39 -33.27
CA ILE A 47 -46.51 19.00 -32.69
C ILE A 47 -47.58 20.05 -33.08
N PRO A 48 -48.77 19.65 -33.56
CA PRO A 48 -49.80 20.58 -34.03
C PRO A 48 -50.62 21.19 -32.90
N ASP A 49 -51.08 22.44 -33.10
CA ASP A 49 -51.72 23.33 -32.12
C ASP A 49 -52.89 22.73 -31.30
N GLY A 50 -53.58 21.73 -31.83
CA GLY A 50 -54.66 21.02 -31.12
C GLY A 50 -54.19 20.15 -29.94
N VAL A 51 -52.89 19.89 -29.82
CA VAL A 51 -52.32 18.99 -28.80
C VAL A 51 -52.22 19.67 -27.44
N THR A 52 -52.83 19.05 -26.43
CA THR A 52 -52.92 19.58 -25.06
C THR A 52 -52.07 18.83 -24.02
N LYS A 53 -51.53 17.66 -24.38
CA LYS A 53 -50.74 16.78 -23.50
C LYS A 53 -49.69 16.02 -24.32
N ILE A 54 -48.46 15.95 -23.79
CA ILE A 54 -47.46 14.96 -24.21
C ILE A 54 -47.48 13.75 -23.27
N GLY A 55 -47.49 12.55 -23.83
CA GLY A 55 -47.56 11.29 -23.10
C GLY A 55 -46.30 10.96 -22.28
N SER A 56 -46.43 10.01 -21.35
CA SER A 56 -45.27 9.43 -20.67
C SER A 56 -44.48 8.58 -21.67
N TYR A 57 -43.14 8.63 -21.61
CA TYR A 57 -42.24 7.94 -22.54
C TYR A 57 -42.40 8.33 -24.02
N ALA A 58 -43.17 9.39 -24.35
CA ALA A 58 -43.62 9.69 -25.72
C ALA A 58 -42.52 9.73 -26.79
N PHE A 59 -41.33 10.25 -26.45
CA PHE A 59 -40.13 10.35 -27.29
C PHE A 59 -38.89 9.75 -26.59
N ARG A 60 -39.08 8.87 -25.60
CA ARG A 60 -37.95 8.25 -24.87
C ARG A 60 -37.00 7.58 -25.86
N ARG A 61 -35.70 7.91 -25.80
CA ARG A 61 -34.65 7.40 -26.68
C ARG A 61 -34.83 7.73 -28.17
N CYS A 62 -35.50 8.83 -28.53
CA CYS A 62 -35.29 9.47 -29.83
C CYS A 62 -33.89 10.12 -29.87
N SER A 63 -32.84 9.29 -29.95
CA SER A 63 -31.44 9.71 -29.71
C SER A 63 -30.90 10.73 -30.70
N SER A 64 -31.47 10.80 -31.91
CA SER A 64 -31.09 11.75 -32.97
C SER A 64 -32.01 12.97 -33.05
N LEU A 65 -33.02 13.09 -32.18
CA LEU A 65 -33.92 14.24 -32.14
C LEU A 65 -33.13 15.48 -31.69
N THR A 66 -32.93 16.45 -32.58
CA THR A 66 -32.16 17.68 -32.31
C THR A 66 -33.04 18.85 -31.90
N ALA A 67 -34.28 18.90 -32.39
CA ALA A 67 -35.25 19.95 -32.08
C ALA A 67 -36.69 19.42 -32.10
N ILE A 68 -37.56 20.00 -31.26
CA ILE A 68 -39.00 19.76 -31.26
C ILE A 68 -39.77 21.05 -31.00
N THR A 69 -40.81 21.30 -31.80
CA THR A 69 -41.76 22.38 -31.53
C THR A 69 -42.94 21.84 -30.73
N ILE A 70 -43.15 22.38 -29.53
CA ILE A 70 -44.33 22.14 -28.69
C ILE A 70 -45.24 23.38 -28.79
N PRO A 71 -46.55 23.23 -29.09
CA PRO A 71 -47.48 24.36 -29.20
C PRO A 71 -48.07 24.78 -27.85
N ASP A 72 -48.48 26.04 -27.77
CA ASP A 72 -49.00 26.74 -26.58
C ASP A 72 -50.16 26.03 -25.87
N GLY A 73 -50.92 25.18 -26.57
CA GLY A 73 -52.01 24.39 -26.00
C GLY A 73 -51.55 23.29 -25.03
N VAL A 74 -50.26 22.91 -25.01
CA VAL A 74 -49.74 21.83 -24.15
C VAL A 74 -49.67 22.29 -22.69
N THR A 75 -50.41 21.58 -21.83
CA THR A 75 -50.49 21.88 -20.39
C THR A 75 -49.67 20.93 -19.51
N LYS A 76 -49.16 19.84 -20.10
CA LYS A 76 -48.53 18.74 -19.36
C LYS A 76 -47.58 17.90 -20.21
N ILE A 77 -46.38 17.67 -19.67
CA ILE A 77 -45.35 16.76 -20.20
C ILE A 77 -45.30 15.49 -19.31
N GLY A 78 -45.33 14.32 -19.94
CA GLY A 78 -45.39 13.02 -19.25
C GLY A 78 -44.08 12.61 -18.56
N LYS A 79 -44.16 11.52 -17.77
CA LYS A 79 -42.99 10.91 -17.13
C LYS A 79 -42.05 10.35 -18.20
N HIS A 80 -40.73 10.58 -18.12
CA HIS A 80 -39.76 10.14 -19.14
C HIS A 80 -40.04 10.61 -20.57
N ALA A 81 -40.82 11.69 -20.78
CA ALA A 81 -41.33 12.06 -22.11
C ALA A 81 -40.25 12.20 -23.20
N PHE A 82 -39.10 12.77 -22.86
CA PHE A 82 -37.92 12.97 -23.73
C PHE A 82 -36.67 12.26 -23.18
N HIS A 83 -36.85 11.26 -22.30
CA HIS A 83 -35.73 10.61 -21.62
C HIS A 83 -34.74 10.01 -22.63
N GLY A 84 -33.50 10.49 -22.65
CA GLY A 84 -32.46 10.02 -23.57
C GLY A 84 -32.61 10.51 -25.00
N CYS A 85 -33.27 11.66 -25.23
CA CYS A 85 -33.11 12.45 -26.45
C CYS A 85 -31.73 13.11 -26.46
N SER A 86 -30.68 12.29 -26.58
CA SER A 86 -29.29 12.69 -26.31
C SER A 86 -28.79 13.85 -27.19
N SER A 87 -29.31 13.98 -28.41
CA SER A 87 -28.95 15.05 -29.37
C SER A 87 -29.80 16.32 -29.28
N LEU A 88 -30.80 16.38 -28.39
CA LEU A 88 -31.71 17.53 -28.28
C LEU A 88 -30.94 18.74 -27.74
N THR A 89 -30.74 19.77 -28.57
CA THR A 89 -29.93 20.94 -28.20
C THR A 89 -30.74 22.09 -27.63
N ASP A 90 -31.99 22.23 -28.08
CA ASP A 90 -32.88 23.36 -27.78
C ASP A 90 -34.34 22.87 -27.72
N ILE A 91 -35.12 23.41 -26.79
CA ILE A 91 -36.55 23.17 -26.65
C ILE A 91 -37.25 24.28 -25.85
N THR A 92 -38.24 24.92 -26.45
CA THR A 92 -39.18 25.79 -25.73
C THR A 92 -40.24 24.94 -25.06
N ILE A 93 -40.37 25.04 -23.73
CA ILE A 93 -41.56 24.57 -23.01
C ILE A 93 -42.56 25.73 -22.97
N PRO A 94 -43.81 25.59 -23.46
CA PRO A 94 -44.77 26.68 -23.44
C PRO A 94 -45.28 27.04 -22.04
N ASP A 95 -45.62 28.31 -21.86
CA ASP A 95 -46.05 28.92 -20.58
C ASP A 95 -47.19 28.16 -19.90
N GLY A 96 -48.08 27.53 -20.67
CA GLY A 96 -49.22 26.74 -20.16
C GLY A 96 -48.84 25.41 -19.48
N VAL A 97 -47.59 24.97 -19.51
CA VAL A 97 -47.16 23.67 -18.94
C VAL A 97 -47.06 23.74 -17.41
N THR A 98 -48.19 23.47 -16.75
CA THR A 98 -48.30 23.32 -15.28
C THR A 98 -47.49 22.15 -14.69
N LYS A 99 -47.08 21.16 -15.51
CA LYS A 99 -46.36 19.97 -15.02
C LYS A 99 -45.41 19.32 -16.03
N ILE A 100 -44.17 19.16 -15.58
CA ILE A 100 -43.13 18.30 -16.16
C ILE A 100 -43.05 17.01 -15.31
N GLY A 101 -43.07 15.82 -15.92
CA GLY A 101 -43.03 14.55 -15.20
C GLY A 101 -41.64 14.15 -14.69
N ASP A 102 -41.57 13.13 -13.81
CA ASP A 102 -40.26 12.59 -13.37
C ASP A 102 -39.46 12.13 -14.60
N SER A 103 -38.16 12.37 -14.57
CA SER A 103 -37.21 11.98 -15.61
C SER A 103 -37.54 12.53 -17.01
N ALA A 104 -38.39 13.56 -17.14
CA ALA A 104 -38.94 14.00 -18.43
C ALA A 104 -37.85 14.32 -19.47
N PHE A 105 -36.80 15.03 -19.09
CA PHE A 105 -35.66 15.38 -19.95
C PHE A 105 -34.37 14.64 -19.53
N CYS A 106 -34.49 13.58 -18.73
CA CYS A 106 -33.34 12.86 -18.19
C CYS A 106 -32.49 12.26 -19.32
N GLY A 107 -31.21 12.62 -19.40
CA GLY A 107 -30.30 12.20 -20.46
C GLY A 107 -30.47 12.97 -21.78
N CYS A 108 -31.06 14.16 -21.78
CA CYS A 108 -30.93 15.13 -22.88
C CYS A 108 -29.53 15.77 -22.85
N SER A 109 -28.50 14.97 -23.10
CA SER A 109 -27.09 15.31 -22.86
C SER A 109 -26.57 16.53 -23.62
N SER A 110 -27.17 16.87 -24.77
CA SER A 110 -26.81 18.04 -25.59
C SER A 110 -27.60 19.32 -25.27
N LEU A 111 -28.57 19.28 -24.37
CA LEU A 111 -29.43 20.43 -24.05
C LEU A 111 -28.62 21.52 -23.34
N MET A 112 -28.49 22.71 -23.94
CA MET A 112 -27.57 23.75 -23.46
C MET A 112 -28.18 24.72 -22.45
N ALA A 113 -29.48 24.97 -22.56
CA ALA A 113 -30.29 25.83 -21.70
C ALA A 113 -31.75 25.35 -21.73
N ILE A 114 -32.52 25.65 -20.69
CA ILE A 114 -33.99 25.52 -20.73
C ILE A 114 -34.64 26.52 -19.76
N THR A 115 -35.84 26.97 -20.09
CA THR A 115 -36.70 27.75 -19.19
C THR A 115 -37.82 26.86 -18.68
N ILE A 116 -38.07 26.88 -17.37
CA ILE A 116 -39.21 26.20 -16.76
C ILE A 116 -40.37 27.22 -16.62
N PRO A 117 -41.58 26.94 -17.12
CA PRO A 117 -42.72 27.86 -17.04
C PRO A 117 -43.18 28.22 -15.62
N ASP A 118 -43.63 29.45 -15.42
CA ASP A 118 -44.01 30.03 -14.12
C ASP A 118 -45.06 29.23 -13.33
N GLU A 119 -45.97 28.53 -14.04
CA GLU A 119 -47.02 27.68 -13.45
C GLU A 119 -46.50 26.32 -12.90
N VAL A 120 -45.19 26.02 -13.03
CA VAL A 120 -44.59 24.79 -12.49
C VAL A 120 -44.25 24.95 -11.01
N THR A 121 -44.96 24.22 -10.15
CA THR A 121 -44.80 24.34 -8.68
C THR A 121 -43.81 23.35 -8.04
N MET A 122 -43.25 22.42 -8.82
CA MET A 122 -42.33 21.37 -8.34
C MET A 122 -41.46 20.82 -9.47
N ILE A 123 -40.15 20.67 -9.21
CA ILE A 123 -39.25 19.94 -10.10
C ILE A 123 -39.26 18.46 -9.72
N PHE A 124 -39.78 17.61 -10.60
CA PHE A 124 -39.96 16.18 -10.35
C PHE A 124 -38.64 15.39 -10.40
N ASN A 125 -38.65 14.15 -9.93
CA ASN A 125 -37.42 13.39 -9.69
C ASN A 125 -36.66 13.12 -11.00
N SER A 126 -35.36 13.37 -11.02
CA SER A 126 -34.49 13.31 -12.21
C SER A 126 -34.97 14.13 -13.42
N ALA A 127 -35.84 15.14 -13.24
CA ALA A 127 -36.50 15.83 -14.37
C ALA A 127 -35.53 16.30 -15.46
N PHE A 128 -34.33 16.76 -15.06
CA PHE A 128 -33.25 17.23 -15.94
C PHE A 128 -31.91 16.51 -15.66
N GLY A 129 -31.94 15.33 -15.01
CA GLY A 129 -30.73 14.57 -14.70
C GLY A 129 -29.98 14.14 -15.97
N PHE A 130 -28.66 14.16 -15.95
CA PHE A 130 -27.75 13.88 -17.07
C PHE A 130 -27.96 14.77 -18.31
N CYS A 131 -28.53 15.97 -18.13
CA CYS A 131 -28.40 17.07 -19.09
C CYS A 131 -26.98 17.66 -19.02
N SER A 132 -25.97 16.87 -19.38
CA SER A 132 -24.55 17.17 -19.14
C SER A 132 -24.04 18.48 -19.75
N SER A 133 -24.66 18.96 -20.84
CA SER A 133 -24.33 20.23 -21.50
C SER A 133 -25.10 21.44 -20.99
N LEU A 134 -26.02 21.27 -20.02
CA LEU A 134 -26.86 22.35 -19.50
C LEU A 134 -26.00 23.35 -18.74
N THR A 135 -25.88 24.56 -19.25
CA THR A 135 -25.02 25.63 -18.70
C THR A 135 -25.74 26.54 -17.72
N THR A 136 -27.05 26.71 -17.91
CA THR A 136 -27.94 27.57 -17.12
C THR A 136 -29.36 27.01 -17.14
N ILE A 137 -30.12 27.24 -16.07
CA ILE A 137 -31.56 26.98 -15.98
C ILE A 137 -32.21 27.98 -15.04
N THR A 138 -33.38 28.51 -15.43
CA THR A 138 -34.22 29.33 -14.56
C THR A 138 -35.28 28.46 -13.91
N ILE A 139 -35.29 28.41 -12.57
CA ILE A 139 -36.39 27.84 -11.78
C ILE A 139 -37.33 29.00 -11.40
N PRO A 140 -38.65 28.92 -11.65
CA PRO A 140 -39.58 30.01 -11.34
C PRO A 140 -40.01 30.04 -9.86
N ASP A 141 -40.41 31.23 -9.40
CA ASP A 141 -40.73 31.52 -7.99
C ASP A 141 -41.83 30.64 -7.37
N GLY A 142 -42.70 30.04 -8.19
CA GLY A 142 -43.73 29.10 -7.76
C GLY A 142 -43.21 27.74 -7.29
N VAL A 143 -41.94 27.41 -7.50
CA VAL A 143 -41.37 26.10 -7.15
C VAL A 143 -41.15 25.98 -5.64
N THR A 144 -41.76 24.96 -5.05
CA THR A 144 -41.70 24.69 -3.58
C THR A 144 -40.82 23.50 -3.20
N THR A 145 -40.36 22.71 -4.18
CA THR A 145 -39.58 21.48 -3.96
C THR A 145 -38.73 21.13 -5.18
N ILE A 146 -37.47 20.77 -4.92
CA ILE A 146 -36.57 20.15 -5.90
C ILE A 146 -36.47 18.65 -5.56
N GLY A 147 -36.96 17.79 -6.46
CA GLY A 147 -37.03 16.34 -6.26
C GLY A 147 -35.66 15.64 -6.22
N LYS A 148 -35.67 14.32 -5.93
CA LYS A 148 -34.45 13.50 -5.96
C LYS A 148 -33.81 13.59 -7.36
N SER A 149 -32.49 13.72 -7.42
CA SER A 149 -31.69 13.64 -8.65
C SER A 149 -32.03 14.69 -9.71
N ALA A 150 -32.76 15.76 -9.37
CA ALA A 150 -33.39 16.67 -10.33
C ALA A 150 -32.44 17.21 -11.41
N PHE A 151 -31.18 17.49 -11.02
CA PHE A 151 -30.07 17.97 -11.85
C PHE A 151 -28.80 17.10 -11.69
N GLU A 152 -28.93 15.87 -11.21
CA GLU A 152 -27.83 14.88 -11.09
C GLU A 152 -27.09 14.78 -12.44
N GLY A 153 -25.77 14.95 -12.48
CA GLY A 153 -24.98 14.84 -13.71
C GLY A 153 -25.11 16.02 -14.69
N CYS A 154 -25.66 17.17 -14.29
CA CYS A 154 -25.59 18.42 -15.05
C CYS A 154 -24.18 19.04 -14.97
N SER A 155 -23.19 18.34 -15.53
CA SER A 155 -21.75 18.63 -15.35
C SER A 155 -21.29 20.02 -15.81
N SER A 156 -21.97 20.63 -16.78
CA SER A 156 -21.67 21.98 -17.30
C SER A 156 -22.44 23.11 -16.62
N LEU A 157 -23.30 22.83 -15.64
CA LEU A 157 -24.14 23.84 -14.97
C LEU A 157 -23.24 24.75 -14.12
N MET A 158 -23.10 26.02 -14.52
CA MET A 158 -22.16 26.95 -13.87
C MET A 158 -22.76 27.67 -12.67
N ALA A 159 -24.06 27.96 -12.72
CA ALA A 159 -24.81 28.67 -11.69
C ALA A 159 -26.29 28.24 -11.75
N ILE A 160 -26.96 28.28 -10.60
CA ILE A 160 -28.42 28.12 -10.51
C ILE A 160 -28.96 28.92 -9.32
N THR A 161 -30.11 29.55 -9.48
CA THR A 161 -30.85 30.18 -8.38
C THR A 161 -31.94 29.22 -7.90
N ILE A 162 -31.95 28.90 -6.61
CA ILE A 162 -33.06 28.18 -5.97
C ILE A 162 -34.05 29.24 -5.43
N PRO A 163 -35.34 29.21 -5.79
CA PRO A 163 -36.31 30.21 -5.33
C PRO A 163 -36.67 30.11 -3.85
N ASP A 164 -37.01 31.25 -3.24
CA ASP A 164 -37.35 31.41 -1.82
C ASP A 164 -38.47 30.47 -1.32
N GLY A 165 -39.35 30.01 -2.21
CA GLY A 165 -40.41 29.05 -1.91
C GLY A 165 -39.94 27.62 -1.64
N VAL A 166 -38.69 27.27 -1.96
CA VAL A 166 -38.16 25.90 -1.80
C VAL A 166 -37.87 25.59 -0.33
N THR A 167 -38.47 24.49 0.15
CA THR A 167 -38.37 24.07 1.56
C THR A 167 -37.47 22.85 1.81
N MET A 168 -37.06 22.16 0.73
CA MET A 168 -36.28 20.94 0.77
C MET A 168 -35.47 20.76 -0.53
N ILE A 169 -34.20 20.39 -0.39
CA ILE A 169 -33.34 19.95 -1.50
C ILE A 169 -33.24 18.42 -1.46
N GLY A 170 -33.67 17.77 -2.55
CA GLY A 170 -33.74 16.31 -2.64
C GLY A 170 -32.38 15.59 -2.57
N TYR A 171 -32.45 14.28 -2.31
CA TYR A 171 -31.34 13.34 -2.46
C TYR A 171 -30.67 13.51 -3.84
N SER A 172 -29.35 13.54 -3.92
CA SER A 172 -28.58 13.66 -5.18
C SER A 172 -28.99 14.85 -6.09
N ALA A 173 -29.68 15.88 -5.57
CA ALA A 173 -30.37 16.88 -6.41
C ALA A 173 -29.45 17.62 -7.40
N PHE A 174 -28.19 17.85 -7.03
CA PHE A 174 -27.12 18.46 -7.83
C PHE A 174 -25.84 17.59 -7.84
N GLU A 175 -25.96 16.29 -7.56
CA GLU A 175 -24.82 15.36 -7.56
C GLU A 175 -24.12 15.38 -8.93
N GLY A 176 -22.81 15.63 -8.98
CA GLY A 176 -22.05 15.70 -10.22
C GLY A 176 -22.24 16.99 -11.04
N CYS A 177 -22.80 18.07 -10.47
CA CYS A 177 -22.75 19.42 -11.05
C CYS A 177 -21.32 20.01 -10.97
N SER A 178 -20.37 19.37 -11.63
CA SER A 178 -18.92 19.61 -11.46
C SER A 178 -18.43 21.02 -11.80
N SER A 179 -19.17 21.78 -12.62
CA SER A 179 -18.86 23.17 -13.00
C SER A 179 -19.55 24.23 -12.14
N LEU A 180 -20.39 23.85 -11.19
CA LEU A 180 -21.15 24.78 -10.35
C LEU A 180 -20.19 25.48 -9.39
N THR A 181 -20.04 26.80 -9.50
CA THR A 181 -19.04 27.56 -8.70
C THR A 181 -19.61 28.15 -7.41
N ALA A 182 -20.88 28.51 -7.41
CA ALA A 182 -21.61 29.03 -6.25
C ALA A 182 -23.09 28.65 -6.34
N ILE A 183 -23.73 28.47 -5.19
CA ILE A 183 -25.19 28.34 -5.09
C ILE A 183 -25.70 28.97 -3.80
N THR A 184 -26.84 29.65 -3.88
CA THR A 184 -27.55 30.17 -2.70
C THR A 184 -28.63 29.17 -2.30
N ILE A 185 -28.59 28.67 -1.06
CA ILE A 185 -29.70 27.91 -0.47
C ILE A 185 -30.63 28.91 0.24
N PRO A 186 -31.92 29.01 -0.11
CA PRO A 186 -32.82 30.01 0.46
C PRO A 186 -33.31 29.64 1.88
N ASP A 187 -33.62 30.66 2.67
CA ASP A 187 -34.06 30.60 4.08
C ASP A 187 -35.27 29.66 4.34
N GLY A 188 -36.02 29.30 3.29
CA GLY A 188 -37.10 28.31 3.37
C GLY A 188 -36.62 26.88 3.64
N VAL A 189 -35.37 26.55 3.29
CA VAL A 189 -34.87 25.17 3.30
C VAL A 189 -34.62 24.66 4.72
N THR A 190 -35.16 23.48 5.01
CA THR A 190 -35.05 22.83 6.33
C THR A 190 -34.21 21.55 6.33
N THR A 191 -33.91 20.99 5.16
CA THR A 191 -33.16 19.74 4.99
C THR A 191 -32.44 19.73 3.64
N ILE A 192 -31.18 19.29 3.67
CA ILE A 192 -30.34 18.99 2.52
C ILE A 192 -30.19 17.46 2.43
N GLY A 193 -30.58 16.86 1.30
CA GLY A 193 -30.58 15.40 1.11
C GLY A 193 -29.20 14.74 1.09
N LYS A 194 -29.16 13.40 1.24
CA LYS A 194 -27.94 12.60 1.03
C LYS A 194 -27.41 12.83 -0.39
N HIS A 195 -26.09 12.97 -0.55
CA HIS A 195 -25.42 13.31 -1.82
C HIS A 195 -25.87 14.60 -2.52
N ALA A 196 -26.63 15.50 -1.88
CA ALA A 196 -27.32 16.61 -2.58
C ALA A 196 -26.42 17.48 -3.47
N PHE A 197 -25.15 17.66 -3.10
CA PHE A 197 -24.10 18.37 -3.84
C PHE A 197 -22.82 17.53 -3.99
N GLU A 198 -22.89 16.20 -3.89
CA GLU A 198 -21.70 15.35 -4.06
C GLU A 198 -21.03 15.65 -5.43
N ARG A 199 -19.70 15.80 -5.46
CA ARG A 199 -18.89 16.10 -6.66
C ARG A 199 -19.28 17.40 -7.38
N CYS A 200 -19.82 18.39 -6.66
CA CYS A 200 -19.79 19.79 -7.08
C CYS A 200 -18.35 20.34 -6.98
N SER A 201 -17.43 19.77 -7.77
CA SER A 201 -15.98 19.93 -7.59
C SER A 201 -15.46 21.36 -7.72
N SER A 202 -16.17 22.22 -8.45
CA SER A 202 -15.84 23.65 -8.63
C SER A 202 -16.50 24.58 -7.61
N LEU A 203 -17.33 24.07 -6.69
CA LEU A 203 -18.06 24.88 -5.71
C LEU A 203 -17.07 25.48 -4.72
N THR A 204 -16.87 26.79 -4.75
CA THR A 204 -15.90 27.48 -3.87
C THR A 204 -16.51 28.02 -2.59
N ASP A 205 -17.81 28.36 -2.64
CA ASP A 205 -18.56 29.02 -1.56
C ASP A 205 -20.01 28.54 -1.57
N ILE A 206 -20.57 28.33 -0.37
CA ILE A 206 -21.99 28.04 -0.14
C ILE A 206 -22.41 28.49 1.25
N THR A 207 -23.52 29.25 1.32
CA THR A 207 -24.20 29.56 2.58
C THR A 207 -25.30 28.53 2.85
N ILE A 208 -25.26 27.90 4.02
CA ILE A 208 -26.37 27.08 4.54
C ILE A 208 -27.20 27.95 5.50
N PRO A 209 -28.52 28.11 5.30
CA PRO A 209 -29.34 28.99 6.13
C PRO A 209 -29.73 28.36 7.46
N ASP A 210 -29.96 29.22 8.47
CA ASP A 210 -30.25 28.93 9.89
C ASP A 210 -31.35 27.87 10.14
N ARG A 211 -32.26 27.68 9.19
CA ARG A 211 -33.40 26.77 9.30
C ARG A 211 -33.10 25.33 8.88
N VAL A 212 -31.91 25.05 8.34
CA VAL A 212 -31.45 23.69 8.05
C VAL A 212 -31.14 22.96 9.36
N THR A 213 -31.88 21.89 9.62
CA THR A 213 -31.69 21.02 10.80
C THR A 213 -31.02 19.69 10.47
N LYS A 214 -30.91 19.36 9.18
CA LYS A 214 -30.22 18.17 8.69
C LYS A 214 -29.47 18.43 7.39
N ILE A 215 -28.18 18.09 7.42
CA ILE A 215 -27.31 17.88 6.27
C ILE A 215 -27.18 16.36 6.10
N GLY A 216 -27.52 15.84 4.93
CA GLY A 216 -27.46 14.40 4.67
C GLY A 216 -26.03 13.87 4.56
N ASP A 217 -25.90 12.56 4.75
CA ASP A 217 -24.69 11.80 4.50
C ASP A 217 -24.17 12.05 3.05
N SER A 218 -22.86 12.17 2.88
CA SER A 218 -22.20 12.57 1.62
C SER A 218 -22.66 13.90 1.00
N ALA A 219 -23.45 14.76 1.68
CA ALA A 219 -24.13 15.89 1.03
C ALA A 219 -23.22 16.87 0.28
N PHE A 220 -21.98 17.10 0.75
CA PHE A 220 -20.96 17.91 0.08
C PHE A 220 -19.69 17.10 -0.25
N CYS A 221 -19.78 15.77 -0.28
CA CYS A 221 -18.65 14.90 -0.55
C CYS A 221 -17.99 15.25 -1.91
N GLY A 222 -16.68 15.47 -1.96
CA GLY A 222 -15.99 15.84 -3.19
C GLY A 222 -16.30 17.25 -3.72
N CYS A 223 -16.79 18.17 -2.88
CA CYS A 223 -16.74 19.61 -3.15
C CYS A 223 -15.29 20.12 -3.04
N SER A 224 -14.41 19.63 -3.91
CA SER A 224 -12.95 19.72 -3.78
C SER A 224 -12.39 21.15 -3.70
N SER A 225 -13.12 22.14 -4.22
CA SER A 225 -12.75 23.56 -4.23
C SER A 225 -13.34 24.38 -3.07
N LEU A 226 -14.19 23.79 -2.22
CA LEU A 226 -14.88 24.51 -1.14
C LEU A 226 -13.87 24.94 -0.08
N MET A 227 -13.73 26.25 0.15
CA MET A 227 -12.64 26.80 0.97
C MET A 227 -12.98 26.92 2.47
N ALA A 228 -14.24 27.17 2.79
CA ALA A 228 -14.75 27.34 4.15
C ALA A 228 -16.24 26.96 4.19
N ILE A 229 -16.75 26.57 5.36
CA ILE A 229 -18.19 26.44 5.59
C ILE A 229 -18.58 26.70 7.06
N THR A 230 -19.79 27.22 7.27
CA THR A 230 -20.42 27.35 8.60
C THR A 230 -21.61 26.41 8.65
N ILE A 231 -21.68 25.57 9.68
CA ILE A 231 -22.80 24.66 9.94
C ILE A 231 -23.84 25.39 10.82
N PRO A 232 -25.13 25.44 10.45
CA PRO A 232 -26.14 26.17 11.23
C PRO A 232 -26.45 25.55 12.59
N ASP A 233 -26.76 26.39 13.58
CA ASP A 233 -27.14 26.03 14.97
C ASP A 233 -28.24 24.97 15.08
N GLY A 234 -29.11 24.83 14.07
CA GLY A 234 -30.15 23.82 14.01
C GLY A 234 -29.67 22.38 13.74
N VAL A 235 -28.41 22.19 13.33
CA VAL A 235 -27.84 20.88 12.97
C VAL A 235 -27.29 20.18 14.23
N THR A 236 -27.79 18.97 14.50
CA THR A 236 -27.43 18.20 15.72
C THR A 236 -26.41 17.07 15.49
N MET A 237 -26.12 16.75 14.23
CA MET A 237 -25.22 15.66 13.81
C MET A 237 -24.58 16.01 12.46
N ILE A 238 -23.28 15.75 12.31
CA ILE A 238 -22.62 15.73 11.00
C ILE A 238 -22.58 14.27 10.55
N PHE A 239 -23.31 13.97 9.47
CA PHE A 239 -23.50 12.61 8.96
C PHE A 239 -22.29 12.10 8.15
N ASP A 240 -22.27 10.80 7.90
CA ASP A 240 -21.15 10.10 7.25
C ASP A 240 -20.74 10.73 5.92
N SER A 241 -19.45 10.94 5.71
CA SER A 241 -18.85 11.59 4.54
C SER A 241 -19.41 12.98 4.17
N ALA A 242 -20.14 13.67 5.06
CA ALA A 242 -20.85 14.91 4.72
C ALA A 242 -19.96 15.98 4.07
N PHE A 243 -18.68 16.08 4.46
CA PHE A 243 -17.66 16.96 3.89
C PHE A 243 -16.41 16.21 3.43
N GLY A 244 -16.49 14.89 3.25
CA GLY A 244 -15.37 14.08 2.75
C GLY A 244 -14.87 14.58 1.39
N LEU A 245 -13.57 14.46 1.12
CA LEU A 245 -12.88 14.90 -0.09
C LEU A 245 -13.06 16.40 -0.44
N CYS A 246 -13.44 17.25 0.53
CA CYS A 246 -13.35 18.70 0.39
C CYS A 246 -11.89 19.16 0.55
N SER A 247 -11.06 18.82 -0.43
CA SER A 247 -9.60 18.94 -0.36
C SER A 247 -9.07 20.36 -0.10
N SER A 248 -9.80 21.39 -0.53
CA SER A 248 -9.47 22.81 -0.29
C SER A 248 -10.08 23.42 0.97
N LEU A 249 -10.83 22.65 1.78
CA LEU A 249 -11.47 23.16 2.99
C LEU A 249 -10.40 23.53 4.03
N THR A 250 -10.28 24.82 4.32
CA THR A 250 -9.24 25.35 5.24
C THR A 250 -9.76 25.54 6.66
N THR A 251 -11.06 25.81 6.79
CA THR A 251 -11.76 26.14 8.03
C THR A 251 -13.20 25.63 7.99
N ILE A 252 -13.74 25.23 9.14
CA ILE A 252 -15.15 24.93 9.33
C ILE A 252 -15.60 25.38 10.72
N THR A 253 -16.80 25.97 10.81
CA THR A 253 -17.47 26.28 12.09
C THR A 253 -18.53 25.23 12.36
N ILE A 254 -18.40 24.50 13.48
CA ILE A 254 -19.39 23.54 13.97
C ILE A 254 -20.06 24.14 15.22
N PRO A 255 -21.40 24.17 15.33
CA PRO A 255 -22.12 24.77 16.45
C PRO A 255 -22.28 23.80 17.63
N ASP A 256 -22.46 24.38 18.82
CA ASP A 256 -22.58 23.68 20.12
C ASP A 256 -23.69 22.60 20.18
N GLY A 257 -24.66 22.64 19.26
CA GLY A 257 -25.74 21.66 19.15
C GLY A 257 -25.32 20.30 18.55
N VAL A 258 -24.12 20.18 17.97
CA VAL A 258 -23.64 18.94 17.35
C VAL A 258 -23.19 17.92 18.40
N THR A 259 -23.73 16.71 18.30
CA THR A 259 -23.53 15.61 19.27
C THR A 259 -22.72 14.42 18.75
N MET A 260 -22.46 14.38 17.43
CA MET A 260 -21.79 13.27 16.75
C MET A 260 -21.14 13.75 15.45
N ILE A 261 -19.92 13.24 15.20
CA ILE A 261 -19.20 13.34 13.92
C ILE A 261 -19.16 11.93 13.31
N GLY A 262 -19.88 11.73 12.20
CA GLY A 262 -20.03 10.44 11.53
C GLY A 262 -18.79 9.92 10.79
N ASP A 263 -18.92 8.76 10.16
CA ASP A 263 -17.81 8.06 9.53
C ASP A 263 -17.30 8.82 8.29
N SER A 264 -15.99 8.96 8.14
CA SER A 264 -15.33 9.71 7.06
C SER A 264 -15.81 11.15 6.88
N ALA A 265 -16.41 11.78 7.90
CA ALA A 265 -17.09 13.08 7.79
C ALA A 265 -16.22 14.20 7.17
N PHE A 266 -14.91 14.17 7.43
CA PHE A 266 -13.89 15.09 6.89
C PHE A 266 -12.70 14.34 6.24
N ASP A 267 -12.86 13.06 5.89
CA ASP A 267 -11.82 12.27 5.22
C ASP A 267 -11.30 13.01 3.97
N GLY A 268 -10.00 13.20 3.84
CA GLY A 268 -9.39 13.88 2.70
C GLY A 268 -9.63 15.39 2.64
N CYS A 269 -10.02 16.04 3.75
CA CYS A 269 -9.94 17.51 3.91
C CYS A 269 -8.48 17.96 4.07
N SER A 270 -7.66 17.71 3.05
CA SER A 270 -6.20 17.82 3.09
C SER A 270 -5.65 19.20 3.43
N SER A 271 -6.44 20.28 3.24
CA SER A 271 -6.08 21.66 3.55
C SER A 271 -6.57 22.17 4.91
N LEU A 272 -7.30 21.34 5.67
CA LEU A 272 -7.88 21.73 6.96
C LEU A 272 -6.76 21.88 7.99
N THR A 273 -6.58 23.08 8.54
CA THR A 273 -5.43 23.39 9.40
C THR A 273 -5.72 23.24 10.90
N ALA A 274 -6.96 23.51 11.31
CA ALA A 274 -7.46 23.36 12.65
C ALA A 274 -8.98 23.12 12.61
N ILE A 275 -9.52 22.43 13.61
CA ILE A 275 -10.95 22.29 13.83
C ILE A 275 -11.26 22.31 15.33
N THR A 276 -12.38 22.93 15.70
CA THR A 276 -12.94 22.87 17.06
C THR A 276 -14.10 21.88 17.04
N ILE A 277 -14.03 20.86 17.90
CA ILE A 277 -15.10 19.88 18.08
C ILE A 277 -15.91 20.29 19.32
N PRO A 278 -17.24 20.52 19.21
CA PRO A 278 -18.02 21.03 20.34
C PRO A 278 -18.16 20.06 21.51
N ASP A 279 -18.27 20.60 22.73
CA ASP A 279 -18.39 19.87 24.00
C ASP A 279 -19.51 18.81 24.03
N GLY A 280 -20.55 18.97 23.19
CA GLY A 280 -21.65 18.02 23.05
C GLY A 280 -21.32 16.73 22.29
N VAL A 281 -20.16 16.65 21.62
CA VAL A 281 -19.77 15.49 20.81
C VAL A 281 -19.33 14.33 21.69
N THR A 282 -20.00 13.18 21.53
CA THR A 282 -19.73 11.96 22.31
C THR A 282 -18.94 10.89 21.55
N MET A 283 -18.79 11.04 20.23
CA MET A 283 -18.18 10.05 19.36
C MET A 283 -17.53 10.70 18.13
N ILE A 284 -16.36 10.18 17.77
CA ILE A 284 -15.66 10.46 16.51
C ILE A 284 -15.63 9.16 15.70
N GLY A 285 -16.31 9.14 14.56
CA GLY A 285 -16.49 7.97 13.71
C GLY A 285 -15.21 7.40 13.08
N TYR A 286 -15.36 6.29 12.37
CA TYR A 286 -14.30 5.66 11.59
C TYR A 286 -13.80 6.63 10.51
N SER A 287 -12.48 6.73 10.31
CA SER A 287 -11.86 7.61 9.30
C SER A 287 -12.27 9.10 9.36
N ALA A 288 -12.86 9.58 10.47
CA ALA A 288 -13.54 10.88 10.52
C ALA A 288 -12.69 12.08 10.07
N PHE A 289 -11.37 12.05 10.34
CA PHE A 289 -10.36 13.02 9.89
C PHE A 289 -9.20 12.32 9.14
N GLU A 290 -9.45 11.15 8.55
CA GLU A 290 -8.46 10.46 7.70
C GLU A 290 -7.92 11.43 6.63
N ARG A 291 -6.61 11.40 6.36
CA ARG A 291 -5.94 12.23 5.35
C ARG A 291 -6.17 13.74 5.47
N CYS A 292 -6.52 14.25 6.66
CA CYS A 292 -6.45 15.68 6.99
C CYS A 292 -4.99 16.13 7.17
N SER A 293 -4.19 16.02 6.10
CA SER A 293 -2.72 16.11 6.13
C SER A 293 -2.16 17.43 6.64
N SER A 294 -2.92 18.54 6.55
CA SER A 294 -2.54 19.86 7.08
C SER A 294 -3.02 20.14 8.51
N LEU A 295 -3.74 19.22 9.16
CA LEU A 295 -4.32 19.44 10.49
C LEU A 295 -3.20 19.50 11.53
N MET A 296 -2.93 20.70 12.06
CA MET A 296 -1.79 20.93 12.96
C MET A 296 -2.09 20.60 14.43
N ALA A 297 -3.35 20.80 14.82
CA ALA A 297 -3.87 20.58 16.16
C ALA A 297 -5.39 20.34 16.11
N ILE A 298 -5.88 19.50 17.02
CA ILE A 298 -7.31 19.30 17.31
C ILE A 298 -7.49 19.14 18.82
N THR A 299 -8.58 19.67 19.36
CA THR A 299 -9.01 19.40 20.74
C THR A 299 -10.17 18.42 20.71
N ILE A 300 -10.07 17.34 21.46
CA ILE A 300 -11.12 16.33 21.61
C ILE A 300 -11.87 16.64 22.93
N PRO A 301 -13.20 16.82 22.92
CA PRO A 301 -13.93 17.24 24.11
C PRO A 301 -14.19 16.09 25.09
N ASP A 302 -14.30 16.42 26.38
CA ASP A 302 -14.42 15.47 27.50
C ASP A 302 -15.59 14.47 27.39
N GLY A 303 -16.60 14.77 26.56
CA GLY A 303 -17.72 13.88 26.29
C GLY A 303 -17.41 12.68 25.39
N VAL A 304 -16.26 12.68 24.67
CA VAL A 304 -15.90 11.60 23.74
C VAL A 304 -15.47 10.35 24.48
N THR A 305 -16.16 9.22 24.23
CA THR A 305 -15.83 7.93 24.86
C THR A 305 -15.02 6.98 23.96
N MET A 306 -14.92 7.29 22.66
CA MET A 306 -14.34 6.42 21.64
C MET A 306 -13.77 7.23 20.48
N ILE A 307 -12.55 6.87 20.06
CA ILE A 307 -11.92 7.33 18.81
C ILE A 307 -11.94 6.15 17.83
N GLY A 308 -12.61 6.33 16.69
CA GLY A 308 -12.74 5.29 15.67
C GLY A 308 -11.42 4.81 15.05
N LYS A 309 -11.47 3.63 14.42
CA LYS A 309 -10.41 3.16 13.50
C LYS A 309 -10.10 4.21 12.44
N HIS A 310 -8.82 4.35 12.07
CA HIS A 310 -8.29 5.33 11.12
C HIS A 310 -8.68 6.81 11.40
N ALA A 311 -9.23 7.16 12.57
CA ALA A 311 -9.90 8.45 12.78
C ALA A 311 -9.02 9.68 12.49
N PHE A 312 -7.70 9.58 12.67
CA PHE A 312 -6.69 10.60 12.32
C PHE A 312 -5.59 10.04 11.41
N HIS A 313 -5.80 8.89 10.77
CA HIS A 313 -4.82 8.24 9.88
C HIS A 313 -4.34 9.21 8.79
N GLY A 314 -3.03 9.43 8.68
CA GLY A 314 -2.45 10.38 7.72
C GLY A 314 -2.66 11.86 8.06
N CYS A 315 -3.02 12.22 9.30
CA CYS A 315 -2.91 13.60 9.81
C CYS A 315 -1.43 13.97 10.01
N SER A 316 -0.65 14.01 8.93
CA SER A 316 0.81 14.08 8.97
C SER A 316 1.39 15.37 9.57
N SER A 317 0.62 16.46 9.61
CA SER A 317 1.01 17.73 10.27
C SER A 317 0.62 17.82 11.75
N LEU A 318 -0.09 16.82 12.31
CA LEU A 318 -0.60 16.88 13.68
C LEU A 318 0.54 16.82 14.68
N THR A 319 0.82 17.93 15.37
CA THR A 319 2.00 18.07 16.24
C THR A 319 1.77 17.58 17.67
N ALA A 320 0.55 17.72 18.16
CA ALA A 320 0.07 17.31 19.47
C ALA A 320 -1.45 17.08 19.43
N ILE A 321 -1.94 16.16 20.25
CA ILE A 321 -3.36 15.95 20.53
C ILE A 321 -3.53 15.62 22.02
N THR A 322 -4.63 16.07 22.62
CA THR A 322 -5.05 15.63 23.96
C THR A 322 -6.23 14.67 23.80
N ILE A 323 -6.11 13.48 24.37
CA ILE A 323 -7.19 12.50 24.45
C ILE A 323 -7.79 12.57 25.88
N PRO A 324 -9.11 12.78 26.05
CA PRO A 324 -9.73 12.88 27.37
C PRO A 324 -9.77 11.55 28.14
N ASP A 325 -9.78 11.66 29.47
CA ASP A 325 -9.89 10.55 30.43
C ASP A 325 -11.11 9.63 30.18
N GLY A 326 -12.17 10.16 29.54
CA GLY A 326 -13.37 9.42 29.18
C GLY A 326 -13.23 8.44 28.00
N VAL A 327 -12.14 8.53 27.23
CA VAL A 327 -11.92 7.64 26.07
C VAL A 327 -11.48 6.26 26.52
N THR A 328 -12.32 5.25 26.30
CA THR A 328 -12.01 3.84 26.62
C THR A 328 -11.43 3.05 25.46
N MET A 329 -11.45 3.61 24.24
CA MET A 329 -11.00 2.92 23.03
C MET A 329 -10.36 3.89 22.04
N ILE A 330 -9.13 3.54 21.63
CA ILE A 330 -8.43 4.09 20.48
C ILE A 330 -8.42 3.00 19.41
N GLY A 331 -8.95 3.31 18.23
CA GLY A 331 -9.09 2.34 17.14
C GLY A 331 -7.78 1.85 16.51
N GLU A 332 -7.87 0.75 15.79
CA GLU A 332 -6.86 0.29 14.82
C GLU A 332 -6.52 1.43 13.84
N ASP A 333 -5.22 1.64 13.58
CA ASP A 333 -4.69 2.74 12.74
C ASP A 333 -5.11 4.17 13.16
N ALA A 334 -5.67 4.39 14.36
CA ALA A 334 -6.32 5.67 14.70
C ALA A 334 -5.41 6.91 14.57
N PHE A 335 -4.10 6.78 14.82
CA PHE A 335 -3.07 7.81 14.59
C PHE A 335 -1.94 7.31 13.68
N CYS A 336 -2.23 6.33 12.80
CA CYS A 336 -1.27 5.86 11.82
C CYS A 336 -0.82 7.02 10.91
N ASP A 337 0.47 7.07 10.57
CA ASP A 337 1.13 8.11 9.78
C ASP A 337 0.92 9.56 10.27
N CYS A 338 0.59 9.76 11.56
CA CYS A 338 0.69 11.06 12.26
C CYS A 338 2.16 11.45 12.49
N SER A 339 2.92 11.58 11.41
CA SER A 339 4.39 11.67 11.38
C SER A 339 4.98 12.88 12.08
N SER A 340 4.23 13.99 12.28
CA SER A 340 4.66 15.15 13.08
C SER A 340 4.32 15.05 14.58
N LEU A 341 3.62 14.00 15.04
CA LEU A 341 3.15 13.89 16.42
C LEU A 341 4.33 13.72 17.37
N THR A 342 4.55 14.68 18.26
CA THR A 342 5.76 14.74 19.09
C THR A 342 5.64 14.01 20.42
N ALA A 343 4.43 14.03 21.01
CA ALA A 343 4.11 13.33 22.25
C ALA A 343 2.61 13.00 22.33
N ILE A 344 2.25 11.94 23.06
CA ILE A 344 0.85 11.62 23.39
C ILE A 344 0.73 10.99 24.80
N THR A 345 -0.45 11.14 25.42
CA THR A 345 -0.84 10.42 26.64
C THR A 345 -2.04 9.55 26.33
N ILE A 346 -1.96 8.26 26.70
CA ILE A 346 -3.05 7.31 26.56
C ILE A 346 -3.92 7.36 27.83
N PRO A 347 -5.26 7.50 27.73
CA PRO A 347 -6.13 7.61 28.90
C PRO A 347 -6.24 6.34 29.75
N ASP A 348 -6.42 6.51 31.07
CA ASP A 348 -6.62 5.43 32.05
C ASP A 348 -7.77 4.47 31.72
N GLY A 349 -8.73 4.87 30.88
CA GLY A 349 -9.82 4.01 30.40
C GLY A 349 -9.42 2.96 29.33
N VAL A 350 -8.22 3.06 28.74
CA VAL A 350 -7.79 2.20 27.62
C VAL A 350 -7.10 0.94 28.13
N THR A 351 -7.60 -0.25 27.74
CA THR A 351 -6.97 -1.54 28.09
C THR A 351 -6.07 -2.12 27.01
N THR A 352 -6.17 -1.62 25.77
CA THR A 352 -5.49 -2.18 24.61
C THR A 352 -5.07 -1.07 23.67
N ILE A 353 -3.78 -1.03 23.32
CA ILE A 353 -3.27 -0.20 22.22
C ILE A 353 -3.40 -1.04 20.95
N ALA A 354 -4.32 -0.64 20.07
CA ALA A 354 -4.77 -1.41 18.92
C ALA A 354 -3.68 -1.57 17.83
N ASN A 355 -3.95 -2.46 16.87
CA ASN A 355 -3.11 -2.69 15.69
C ASN A 355 -2.77 -1.35 15.02
N TYR A 356 -1.48 -1.14 14.72
CA TYR A 356 -0.95 0.03 14.02
C TYR A 356 -1.37 1.40 14.57
N ALA A 357 -1.86 1.47 15.81
CA ALA A 357 -2.51 2.67 16.35
C ALA A 357 -1.64 3.93 16.31
N PHE A 358 -0.31 3.78 16.43
CA PHE A 358 0.69 4.84 16.28
C PHE A 358 1.79 4.47 15.26
N HIS A 359 1.49 3.58 14.31
CA HIS A 359 2.40 3.25 13.22
C HIS A 359 2.81 4.54 12.47
N GLY A 360 4.07 4.69 12.09
CA GLY A 360 4.54 5.82 11.30
C GLY A 360 4.56 7.18 12.01
N CYS A 361 4.29 7.22 13.33
CA CYS A 361 4.46 8.40 14.20
C CYS A 361 5.96 8.73 14.40
N SER A 362 6.66 9.02 13.32
CA SER A 362 8.13 9.08 13.25
C SER A 362 8.76 10.23 14.05
N SER A 363 8.02 11.28 14.38
CA SER A 363 8.45 12.35 15.31
C SER A 363 8.13 12.07 16.78
N LEU A 364 7.53 10.93 17.13
CA LEU A 364 7.10 10.64 18.50
C LEU A 364 8.32 10.42 19.39
N THR A 365 8.50 11.30 20.37
CA THR A 365 9.65 11.27 21.30
C THR A 365 9.28 10.82 22.71
N ALA A 366 8.00 10.95 23.10
CA ALA A 366 7.49 10.59 24.41
C ALA A 366 6.06 10.05 24.32
N ILE A 367 5.77 8.97 25.05
CA ILE A 367 4.42 8.47 25.25
C ILE A 367 4.22 8.02 26.69
N THR A 368 3.05 8.37 27.25
CA THR A 368 2.59 7.86 28.54
C THR A 368 1.57 6.75 28.30
N ILE A 369 1.86 5.53 28.80
CA ILE A 369 0.95 4.39 28.80
C ILE A 369 0.48 4.15 30.25
N PRO A 370 -0.83 4.07 30.53
CA PRO A 370 -1.37 3.88 31.88
C PRO A 370 -1.44 2.40 32.29
N ASP A 371 -1.46 2.16 33.61
CA ASP A 371 -1.47 0.83 34.25
C ASP A 371 -2.68 -0.06 33.87
N SER A 372 -3.69 0.50 33.22
CA SER A 372 -4.86 -0.22 32.69
C SER A 372 -4.58 -1.03 31.41
N VAL A 373 -3.50 -0.73 30.68
CA VAL A 373 -3.17 -1.41 29.43
C VAL A 373 -2.62 -2.81 29.72
N THR A 374 -3.28 -3.84 29.16
CA THR A 374 -2.82 -5.24 29.23
C THR A 374 -2.17 -5.72 27.93
N THR A 375 -2.37 -4.99 26.83
CA THR A 375 -2.03 -5.42 25.48
C THR A 375 -1.52 -4.27 24.61
N ILE A 376 -0.35 -4.45 24.01
CA ILE A 376 0.18 -3.65 22.91
C ILE A 376 0.13 -4.55 21.66
N SER A 377 -0.71 -4.21 20.68
CA SER A 377 -0.99 -5.10 19.54
C SER A 377 0.02 -4.99 18.38
N GLU A 378 -0.29 -5.64 17.25
CA GLU A 378 0.56 -5.72 16.05
C GLU A 378 0.93 -4.32 15.52
N GLY A 379 2.22 -4.10 15.25
CA GLY A 379 2.74 -2.86 14.67
C GLY A 379 2.44 -1.57 15.44
N ALA A 380 1.98 -1.64 16.70
CA ALA A 380 1.39 -0.51 17.43
C ALA A 380 2.25 0.76 17.48
N PHE A 381 3.58 0.62 17.58
CA PHE A 381 4.57 1.70 17.54
C PHE A 381 5.59 1.53 16.39
N ALA A 382 5.28 0.71 15.39
CA ALA A 382 6.18 0.51 14.25
C ALA A 382 6.51 1.84 13.55
N HIS A 383 7.76 2.02 13.14
CA HIS A 383 8.30 3.27 12.57
C HIS A 383 8.16 4.52 13.46
N CYS A 384 8.00 4.39 14.79
CA CYS A 384 8.23 5.47 15.76
C CYS A 384 9.73 5.79 15.91
N SER A 385 10.38 6.20 14.81
CA SER A 385 11.84 6.24 14.69
C SER A 385 12.54 7.27 15.58
N SER A 386 11.85 8.29 16.10
CA SER A 386 12.37 9.25 17.10
C SER A 386 12.17 8.83 18.56
N LEU A 387 11.53 7.68 18.83
CA LEU A 387 11.22 7.24 20.19
C LEU A 387 12.48 6.72 20.88
N THR A 388 12.98 7.47 21.88
CA THR A 388 14.29 7.17 22.52
C THR A 388 14.19 6.22 23.72
N ALA A 389 13.03 6.21 24.38
CA ALA A 389 12.69 5.34 25.50
C ALA A 389 11.17 5.22 25.60
N ILE A 390 10.68 4.11 26.17
CA ILE A 390 9.26 3.90 26.49
C ILE A 390 9.15 3.13 27.81
N THR A 391 8.13 3.45 28.61
CA THR A 391 7.77 2.67 29.80
C THR A 391 6.55 1.83 29.46
N ILE A 392 6.68 0.50 29.54
CA ILE A 392 5.55 -0.43 29.44
C ILE A 392 5.09 -0.74 30.87
N PRO A 393 3.80 -0.61 31.22
CA PRO A 393 3.31 -0.96 32.56
C PRO A 393 3.42 -2.45 32.88
N ASP A 394 3.60 -2.77 34.17
CA ASP A 394 3.72 -4.14 34.68
C ASP A 394 2.50 -5.05 34.34
N GLY A 395 1.35 -4.44 34.05
CA GLY A 395 0.11 -5.12 33.67
C GLY A 395 0.06 -5.67 32.23
N VAL A 396 1.02 -5.30 31.36
CA VAL A 396 1.03 -5.77 29.96
C VAL A 396 1.51 -7.22 29.88
N THR A 397 0.62 -8.11 29.44
CA THR A 397 0.92 -9.54 29.22
C THR A 397 1.23 -9.88 27.75
N THR A 398 0.99 -8.94 26.83
CA THR A 398 1.05 -9.18 25.39
C THR A 398 1.66 -8.00 24.65
N ILE A 399 2.73 -8.27 23.90
CA ILE A 399 3.35 -7.34 22.95
C ILE A 399 3.31 -8.00 21.57
N GLY A 400 2.74 -7.31 20.59
CA GLY A 400 2.44 -7.85 19.26
C GLY A 400 3.63 -8.05 18.33
N GLU A 401 3.35 -8.69 17.20
CA GLU A 401 4.24 -8.80 16.05
C GLU A 401 4.61 -7.40 15.54
N GLY A 402 5.91 -7.15 15.31
CA GLY A 402 6.42 -5.86 14.87
C GLY A 402 6.11 -4.65 15.77
N ALA A 403 5.70 -4.84 17.04
CA ALA A 403 5.16 -3.75 17.86
C ALA A 403 6.10 -2.54 18.02
N PHE A 404 7.43 -2.74 18.00
CA PHE A 404 8.46 -1.69 18.00
C PHE A 404 9.39 -1.79 16.77
N TYR A 405 8.88 -2.33 15.65
CA TYR A 405 9.60 -2.40 14.38
C TYR A 405 10.12 -1.03 13.95
N GLU A 406 11.39 -0.93 13.57
CA GLU A 406 12.06 0.31 13.13
C GLU A 406 11.93 1.50 14.09
N CYS A 407 11.79 1.24 15.41
CA CYS A 407 12.02 2.21 16.49
C CYS A 407 13.53 2.49 16.63
N SER A 408 14.15 3.01 15.57
CA SER A 408 15.61 3.04 15.40
C SER A 408 16.36 3.92 16.41
N SER A 409 15.71 4.91 17.04
CA SER A 409 16.31 5.69 18.15
C SER A 409 16.14 5.06 19.54
N LEU A 410 15.42 3.93 19.68
CA LEU A 410 15.10 3.32 20.99
C LEU A 410 16.37 2.78 21.65
N THR A 411 16.78 3.38 22.78
CA THR A 411 18.07 3.10 23.42
C THR A 411 18.03 1.96 24.44
N ALA A 412 16.88 1.82 25.11
CA ALA A 412 16.57 0.81 26.12
C ALA A 412 15.04 0.65 26.23
N ILE A 413 14.59 -0.55 26.60
CA ILE A 413 13.19 -0.85 26.93
C ILE A 413 13.14 -1.91 28.03
N ILE A 414 12.11 -1.85 28.88
CA ILE A 414 11.80 -2.88 29.88
C ILE A 414 10.59 -3.67 29.37
N ILE A 415 10.72 -4.99 29.34
CA ILE A 415 9.62 -5.91 29.04
C ILE A 415 9.03 -6.37 30.38
N PRO A 416 7.71 -6.27 30.61
CA PRO A 416 7.09 -6.71 31.85
C PRO A 416 7.18 -8.22 32.10
N ASP A 417 7.26 -8.63 33.36
CA ASP A 417 7.35 -10.04 33.79
C ASP A 417 6.15 -10.91 33.37
N GLY A 418 5.02 -10.28 33.02
CA GLY A 418 3.82 -10.96 32.50
C GLY A 418 3.90 -11.41 31.04
N VAL A 419 4.93 -11.01 30.28
CA VAL A 419 5.09 -11.34 28.86
C VAL A 419 5.73 -12.73 28.69
N THR A 420 5.04 -13.65 28.02
CA THR A 420 5.55 -15.02 27.75
C THR A 420 6.21 -15.19 26.38
N THR A 421 6.04 -14.22 25.48
CA THR A 421 6.43 -14.32 24.08
C THR A 421 6.96 -12.99 23.58
N ILE A 422 8.17 -12.99 23.02
CA ILE A 422 8.61 -11.92 22.12
C ILE A 422 8.19 -12.36 20.71
N ALA A 423 7.30 -11.61 20.06
CA ALA A 423 6.72 -12.01 18.79
C ALA A 423 7.70 -11.86 17.62
N ARG A 424 7.25 -12.21 16.40
CA ARG A 424 8.00 -11.96 15.18
C ARG A 424 8.31 -10.46 15.05
N GLU A 425 9.54 -10.14 14.65
CA GLU A 425 10.00 -8.77 14.34
C GLU A 425 9.82 -7.69 15.44
N THR A 426 9.47 -8.05 16.69
CA THR A 426 9.04 -7.08 17.73
C THR A 426 10.00 -5.90 17.94
N PHE A 427 11.32 -6.13 17.89
CA PHE A 427 12.36 -5.10 17.99
C PHE A 427 13.25 -5.01 16.74
N LYS A 428 12.80 -5.55 15.60
CA LYS A 428 13.55 -5.48 14.35
C LYS A 428 13.81 -4.01 13.97
N GLY A 429 15.03 -3.66 13.59
CA GLY A 429 15.41 -2.29 13.25
C GLY A 429 15.62 -1.35 14.46
N CYS A 430 15.52 -1.83 15.71
CA CYS A 430 15.88 -1.06 16.92
C CYS A 430 17.41 -0.89 17.04
N SER A 431 18.01 -0.23 16.06
CA SER A 431 19.47 -0.16 15.86
C SER A 431 20.22 0.60 16.96
N SER A 432 19.57 1.50 17.70
CA SER A 432 20.14 2.16 18.89
C SER A 432 20.01 1.36 20.19
N LEU A 433 19.35 0.19 20.20
CA LEU A 433 19.08 -0.58 21.41
C LEU A 433 20.37 -1.18 21.97
N THR A 434 20.85 -0.65 23.11
CA THR A 434 22.17 -1.01 23.66
C THR A 434 22.15 -2.25 24.55
N ALA A 435 21.04 -2.45 25.26
CA ALA A 435 20.78 -3.56 26.17
C ALA A 435 19.27 -3.78 26.30
N ILE A 436 18.86 -5.04 26.50
CA ILE A 436 17.50 -5.41 26.86
C ILE A 436 17.54 -6.62 27.81
N THR A 437 16.61 -6.68 28.77
CA THR A 437 16.42 -7.85 29.64
C THR A 437 15.16 -8.58 29.18
N ILE A 438 15.30 -9.87 28.87
CA ILE A 438 14.15 -10.74 28.57
C ILE A 438 13.65 -11.36 29.89
N PRO A 439 12.36 -11.25 30.24
CA PRO A 439 11.81 -11.82 31.48
C PRO A 439 11.92 -13.34 31.53
N ILE A 440 12.06 -13.89 32.75
CA ILE A 440 12.20 -15.34 32.97
C ILE A 440 10.96 -16.14 32.55
N GLY A 441 9.80 -15.48 32.43
CA GLY A 441 8.56 -16.07 31.93
C GLY A 441 8.50 -16.27 30.40
N VAL A 442 9.46 -15.74 29.64
CA VAL A 442 9.46 -15.87 28.17
C VAL A 442 9.86 -17.29 27.75
N THR A 443 8.96 -17.96 27.03
CA THR A 443 9.18 -19.28 26.43
C THR A 443 9.45 -19.24 24.94
N THR A 444 9.31 -18.08 24.30
CA THR A 444 9.42 -17.95 22.84
C THR A 444 9.97 -16.59 22.43
N ILE A 445 10.96 -16.61 21.56
CA ILE A 445 11.50 -15.45 20.85
C ILE A 445 11.24 -15.71 19.36
N GLY A 446 10.45 -14.87 18.70
CA GLY A 446 10.00 -15.07 17.33
C GLY A 446 11.09 -14.89 16.27
N ASP A 447 10.73 -15.23 15.03
CA ASP A 447 11.56 -14.94 13.85
C ASP A 447 11.89 -13.44 13.79
N GLU A 448 13.16 -13.12 13.53
CA GLU A 448 13.67 -11.76 13.36
C GLU A 448 13.43 -10.80 14.54
N ALA A 449 13.10 -11.31 15.74
CA ALA A 449 12.69 -10.50 16.89
C ALA A 449 13.66 -9.36 17.29
N PHE A 450 14.97 -9.54 17.11
CA PHE A 450 16.03 -8.54 17.33
C PHE A 450 16.88 -8.28 16.07
N ASN A 451 16.36 -8.58 14.88
CA ASN A 451 17.08 -8.36 13.61
C ASN A 451 17.47 -6.87 13.48
N GLY A 452 18.73 -6.57 13.20
CA GLY A 452 19.22 -5.21 13.04
C GLY A 452 19.35 -4.40 14.34
N CYS A 453 19.29 -5.03 15.52
CA CYS A 453 19.65 -4.42 16.80
C CYS A 453 21.18 -4.20 16.90
N SER A 454 21.74 -3.41 16.00
CA SER A 454 23.18 -3.33 15.75
C SER A 454 24.01 -2.74 16.90
N SER A 455 23.40 -1.98 17.83
CA SER A 455 24.04 -1.50 19.07
C SER A 455 23.96 -2.47 20.25
N LEU A 456 23.26 -3.61 20.14
CA LEU A 456 23.02 -4.53 21.25
C LEU A 456 24.31 -5.22 21.67
N THR A 457 24.80 -4.94 22.88
CA THR A 457 26.15 -5.36 23.31
C THR A 457 26.21 -6.75 23.94
N ALA A 458 25.14 -7.15 24.64
CA ALA A 458 24.99 -8.46 25.27
C ALA A 458 23.50 -8.81 25.45
N ILE A 459 23.17 -10.11 25.48
CA ILE A 459 21.83 -10.59 25.84
C ILE A 459 21.87 -11.94 26.57
N THR A 460 20.86 -12.20 27.40
CA THR A 460 20.63 -13.50 28.06
C THR A 460 19.29 -14.06 27.60
N ILE A 461 19.28 -15.31 27.13
CA ILE A 461 18.08 -16.01 26.69
C ILE A 461 17.51 -16.79 27.91
N PRO A 462 16.21 -16.67 28.25
CA PRO A 462 15.63 -17.34 29.41
C PRO A 462 15.48 -18.86 29.28
N ASP A 463 15.61 -19.58 30.40
CA ASP A 463 15.50 -21.04 30.54
C ASP A 463 14.17 -21.66 30.01
N GLY A 464 13.15 -20.84 29.74
CA GLY A 464 11.90 -21.27 29.10
C GLY A 464 12.00 -21.43 27.57
N VAL A 465 13.03 -20.88 26.93
CA VAL A 465 13.17 -20.85 25.46
C VAL A 465 13.82 -22.14 24.96
N THR A 466 13.18 -22.83 24.02
CA THR A 466 13.68 -24.09 23.45
C THR A 466 14.31 -23.95 22.06
N MET A 467 14.23 -22.77 21.44
CA MET A 467 14.70 -22.53 20.07
C MET A 467 15.17 -21.08 19.91
N ILE A 468 16.31 -20.89 19.25
CA ILE A 468 16.68 -19.59 18.67
C ILE A 468 16.12 -19.57 17.24
N SER A 469 15.14 -18.69 17.01
CA SER A 469 14.32 -18.64 15.78
C SER A 469 15.04 -17.99 14.58
N ARG A 470 14.42 -18.00 13.39
CA ARG A 470 15.06 -17.56 12.14
C ARG A 470 15.52 -16.12 12.26
N SER A 471 16.79 -15.86 11.93
CA SER A 471 17.38 -14.51 11.94
C SER A 471 17.16 -13.71 13.24
N ALA A 472 16.94 -14.38 14.38
CA ALA A 472 16.50 -13.72 15.62
C ALA A 472 17.45 -12.61 16.11
N PHE A 473 18.77 -12.77 15.91
CA PHE A 473 19.83 -11.80 16.23
C PHE A 473 20.66 -11.41 14.99
N ASN A 474 20.11 -11.60 13.79
CA ASN A 474 20.75 -11.19 12.53
C ASN A 474 21.10 -9.69 12.57
N GLY A 475 22.31 -9.30 12.19
CA GLY A 475 22.75 -7.91 12.18
C GLY A 475 22.98 -7.28 13.56
N CYS A 476 22.98 -8.05 14.66
CA CYS A 476 23.40 -7.59 15.99
C CYS A 476 24.93 -7.41 16.04
N SER A 477 25.47 -6.50 15.23
CA SER A 477 26.91 -6.41 14.95
C SER A 477 27.77 -5.99 16.14
N SER A 478 27.22 -5.30 17.14
CA SER A 478 27.90 -5.00 18.42
C SER A 478 27.81 -6.11 19.47
N LEU A 479 27.15 -7.24 19.18
CA LEU A 479 26.93 -8.31 20.17
C LEU A 479 28.24 -9.02 20.51
N THR A 480 28.74 -8.79 21.72
CA THR A 480 30.03 -9.34 22.20
C THR A 480 29.87 -10.65 22.97
N ALA A 481 28.71 -10.85 23.60
CA ALA A 481 28.41 -12.01 24.44
C ALA A 481 26.91 -12.34 24.41
N ILE A 482 26.59 -13.63 24.35
CA ILE A 482 25.23 -14.15 24.53
C ILE A 482 25.26 -15.38 25.45
N THR A 483 24.27 -15.48 26.34
CA THR A 483 24.01 -16.69 27.14
C THR A 483 22.83 -17.45 26.55
N ILE A 484 23.07 -18.68 26.11
CA ILE A 484 22.05 -19.63 25.64
C ILE A 484 21.85 -20.69 26.75
N PRO A 485 20.61 -20.96 27.20
CA PRO A 485 20.32 -21.93 28.25
C PRO A 485 20.18 -23.37 27.73
N ASP A 486 20.39 -24.33 28.63
CA ASP A 486 20.37 -25.79 28.36
C ASP A 486 19.03 -26.32 27.79
N SER A 487 17.96 -25.51 27.85
CA SER A 487 16.65 -25.79 27.26
C SER A 487 16.63 -25.73 25.72
N VAL A 488 17.59 -25.05 25.09
CA VAL A 488 17.61 -24.84 23.64
C VAL A 488 18.04 -26.12 22.91
N THR A 489 17.17 -26.62 22.03
CA THR A 489 17.45 -27.80 21.19
C THR A 489 17.83 -27.44 19.75
N THR A 490 17.59 -26.20 19.33
CA THR A 490 17.70 -25.78 17.93
C THR A 490 18.14 -24.32 17.78
N ILE A 491 19.13 -24.10 16.92
CA ILE A 491 19.54 -22.77 16.42
C ILE A 491 19.19 -22.71 14.93
N SER A 492 18.29 -21.79 14.58
CA SER A 492 17.67 -21.71 13.26
C SER A 492 18.47 -20.93 12.23
N GLU A 493 18.00 -20.95 10.98
CA GLU A 493 18.62 -20.29 9.84
C GLU A 493 18.80 -18.77 10.08
N GLY A 494 20.00 -18.23 9.83
CA GLY A 494 20.30 -16.81 9.99
C GLY A 494 20.47 -16.32 11.44
N ALA A 495 20.29 -17.17 12.45
CA ALA A 495 20.10 -16.77 13.86
C ALA A 495 21.09 -15.71 14.39
N PHE A 496 22.38 -15.83 14.05
CA PHE A 496 23.48 -14.95 14.45
C PHE A 496 24.26 -14.40 13.24
N PHE A 497 23.62 -14.33 12.07
CA PHE A 497 24.20 -13.75 10.85
C PHE A 497 24.69 -12.31 11.11
N GLU A 498 25.91 -11.98 10.69
CA GLU A 498 26.57 -10.69 10.91
C GLU A 498 26.69 -10.21 12.38
N CYS A 499 26.64 -11.13 13.36
CA CYS A 499 27.08 -10.88 14.75
C CYS A 499 28.62 -10.71 14.85
N SER A 500 29.15 -9.72 14.13
CA SER A 500 30.57 -9.58 13.81
C SER A 500 31.48 -9.27 15.02
N SER A 501 30.95 -8.72 16.11
CA SER A 501 31.69 -8.53 17.38
C SER A 501 31.69 -9.76 18.32
N LEU A 502 31.02 -10.85 17.97
CA LEU A 502 30.88 -12.02 18.84
C LEU A 502 32.21 -12.79 18.92
N THR A 503 32.89 -12.74 20.07
CA THR A 503 34.26 -13.27 20.22
C THR A 503 34.31 -14.76 20.58
N ALA A 504 33.28 -15.23 21.29
CA ALA A 504 33.07 -16.61 21.72
C ALA A 504 31.57 -16.84 21.97
N ILE A 505 31.11 -18.08 21.80
CA ILE A 505 29.75 -18.50 22.18
C ILE A 505 29.80 -19.92 22.75
N THR A 506 29.02 -20.19 23.79
CA THR A 506 28.75 -21.54 24.29
C THR A 506 27.42 -22.01 23.73
N ILE A 507 27.45 -23.08 22.94
CA ILE A 507 26.26 -23.79 22.49
C ILE A 507 26.01 -24.93 23.50
N PRO A 508 24.82 -25.06 24.11
CA PRO A 508 24.54 -26.13 25.07
C PRO A 508 24.56 -27.53 24.45
N ASP A 509 24.91 -28.53 25.27
CA ASP A 509 24.97 -29.95 24.88
C ASP A 509 23.62 -30.50 24.36
N GLY A 510 22.50 -29.85 24.74
CA GLY A 510 21.15 -30.19 24.29
C GLY A 510 20.81 -29.79 22.85
N VAL A 511 21.63 -28.98 22.18
CA VAL A 511 21.37 -28.55 20.79
C VAL A 511 21.65 -29.69 19.82
N THR A 512 20.59 -30.19 19.18
CA THR A 512 20.67 -31.26 18.17
C THR A 512 20.71 -30.74 16.73
N LEU A 513 20.34 -29.47 16.50
CA LEU A 513 20.27 -28.86 15.19
C LEU A 513 20.84 -27.43 15.20
N ILE A 514 21.88 -27.22 14.40
CA ILE A 514 22.35 -25.89 13.99
C ILE A 514 22.09 -25.80 12.48
N SER A 515 21.17 -24.93 12.08
CA SER A 515 20.72 -24.81 10.70
C SER A 515 21.73 -24.12 9.78
N ASP A 516 21.48 -24.21 8.47
CA ASP A 516 22.16 -23.45 7.44
C ASP A 516 22.25 -21.95 7.80
N CYS A 517 23.34 -21.29 7.45
CA CYS A 517 23.55 -19.87 7.69
C CYS A 517 23.31 -19.39 9.15
N ALA A 518 23.50 -20.22 10.18
CA ALA A 518 23.26 -19.78 11.57
C ALA A 518 24.27 -18.74 12.11
N PHE A 519 25.56 -18.80 11.74
CA PHE A 519 26.63 -17.89 12.19
C PHE A 519 27.47 -17.16 11.09
N PRO A 520 27.06 -16.99 9.81
CA PRO A 520 27.86 -16.26 8.83
C PRO A 520 28.28 -14.87 9.31
N GLY A 521 29.50 -14.45 8.99
CA GLY A 521 29.98 -13.10 9.31
C GLY A 521 30.19 -12.84 10.80
N CYS A 522 30.20 -13.87 11.67
CA CYS A 522 30.72 -13.79 13.04
C CYS A 522 32.25 -13.64 13.02
N SER A 523 32.75 -12.55 12.42
CA SER A 523 34.15 -12.40 12.02
C SER A 523 35.13 -12.29 13.19
N SER A 524 34.68 -11.92 14.39
CA SER A 524 35.48 -11.95 15.63
C SER A 524 35.50 -13.30 16.34
N LEU A 525 34.74 -14.30 15.90
CA LEU A 525 34.57 -15.57 16.60
C LEU A 525 35.86 -16.40 16.55
N THR A 526 36.53 -16.55 17.70
CA THR A 526 37.89 -17.12 17.77
C THR A 526 37.93 -18.65 17.84
N ALA A 527 36.90 -19.24 18.45
CA ALA A 527 36.70 -20.67 18.65
C ALA A 527 35.21 -20.96 18.86
N ILE A 528 34.77 -22.16 18.47
CA ILE A 528 33.44 -22.69 18.80
C ILE A 528 33.52 -24.20 19.04
N THR A 529 32.62 -24.73 19.85
CA THR A 529 32.41 -26.18 20.04
C THR A 529 31.04 -26.55 19.48
N ILE A 530 31.00 -27.57 18.63
CA ILE A 530 29.75 -28.15 18.13
C ILE A 530 29.32 -29.26 19.11
N PRO A 531 28.08 -29.25 19.64
CA PRO A 531 27.59 -30.29 20.54
C PRO A 531 27.52 -31.69 19.92
N ASP A 532 27.75 -32.72 20.73
CA ASP A 532 27.71 -34.15 20.33
C ASP A 532 26.36 -34.58 19.70
N GLY A 533 25.28 -33.86 19.99
CA GLY A 533 23.95 -34.11 19.43
C GLY A 533 23.75 -33.68 17.96
N VAL A 534 24.70 -32.94 17.37
CA VAL A 534 24.59 -32.42 16.00
C VAL A 534 25.09 -33.43 14.98
N THR A 535 24.19 -33.92 14.11
CA THR A 535 24.57 -34.88 13.03
C THR A 535 25.02 -34.21 11.72
N THR A 536 24.62 -32.96 11.50
CA THR A 536 24.86 -32.23 10.24
C THR A 536 25.31 -30.82 10.55
N ILE A 537 26.46 -30.43 9.99
CA ILE A 537 26.92 -29.04 9.97
C ILE A 537 26.28 -28.37 8.75
N GLY A 538 25.42 -27.38 8.99
CA GLY A 538 24.59 -26.73 7.96
C GLY A 538 25.36 -26.00 6.85
N ALA A 539 24.68 -25.70 5.75
CA ALA A 539 25.30 -24.99 4.62
C ALA A 539 25.66 -23.56 5.04
N TYR A 540 26.86 -23.10 4.67
CA TYR A 540 27.43 -21.79 5.02
C TYR A 540 27.43 -21.44 6.53
N VAL A 541 27.21 -22.41 7.42
CA VAL A 541 26.85 -22.15 8.82
C VAL A 541 27.88 -21.31 9.60
N PHE A 542 29.18 -21.44 9.31
CA PHE A 542 30.26 -20.61 9.86
C PHE A 542 31.01 -19.82 8.78
N SER A 543 30.33 -19.48 7.67
CA SER A 543 30.95 -18.73 6.57
C SER A 543 31.47 -17.36 7.03
N GLU A 544 32.63 -16.92 6.54
CA GLU A 544 33.28 -15.65 6.90
C GLU A 544 33.55 -15.45 8.42
N CYS A 545 33.57 -16.53 9.20
CA CYS A 545 34.11 -16.55 10.57
C CYS A 545 35.64 -16.43 10.56
N SER A 546 36.13 -15.30 10.06
CA SER A 546 37.53 -15.10 9.64
C SER A 546 38.54 -15.17 10.79
N SER A 547 38.15 -14.91 12.05
CA SER A 547 39.00 -15.12 13.24
C SER A 547 38.99 -16.55 13.79
N LEU A 548 38.22 -17.49 13.24
CA LEU A 548 38.08 -18.85 13.77
C LEU A 548 39.40 -19.62 13.64
N THR A 549 40.11 -19.82 14.75
CA THR A 549 41.47 -20.40 14.75
C THR A 549 41.48 -21.93 14.77
N ALA A 550 40.46 -22.51 15.42
CA ALA A 550 40.25 -23.95 15.60
C ALA A 550 38.75 -24.23 15.84
N ILE A 551 38.30 -25.41 15.42
CA ILE A 551 36.98 -25.95 15.75
C ILE A 551 37.09 -27.46 15.99
N THR A 552 36.27 -27.98 16.91
CA THR A 552 36.11 -29.42 17.14
C THR A 552 34.82 -29.91 16.48
N ILE A 553 34.92 -30.97 15.67
CA ILE A 553 33.78 -31.66 15.06
C ILE A 553 33.58 -32.96 15.83
N PRO A 554 32.41 -33.19 16.46
CA PRO A 554 32.18 -34.39 17.28
C PRO A 554 31.88 -35.62 16.42
N ASP A 555 32.11 -36.81 17.01
CA ASP A 555 31.94 -38.13 16.37
C ASP A 555 30.48 -38.45 15.98
N GLY A 556 29.52 -37.58 16.31
CA GLY A 556 28.12 -37.66 15.85
C GLY A 556 27.88 -37.09 14.44
N VAL A 557 28.78 -36.24 13.92
CA VAL A 557 28.58 -35.57 12.62
C VAL A 557 28.80 -36.55 11.47
N THR A 558 27.79 -36.70 10.60
CA THR A 558 27.89 -37.48 9.35
C THR A 558 28.15 -36.61 8.12
N THR A 559 27.75 -35.33 8.18
CA THR A 559 27.73 -34.43 7.01
C THR A 559 28.23 -33.04 7.34
N ILE A 560 29.18 -32.55 6.55
CA ILE A 560 29.58 -31.14 6.48
C ILE A 560 29.03 -30.57 5.18
N SER A 561 28.15 -29.57 5.25
CA SER A 561 27.40 -29.10 4.08
C SER A 561 28.17 -28.07 3.25
N LYS A 562 27.56 -27.61 2.14
CA LYS A 562 28.18 -26.65 1.20
C LYS A 562 28.66 -25.40 1.92
N GLY A 563 29.90 -24.98 1.69
CA GLY A 563 30.46 -23.74 2.22
C GLY A 563 30.51 -23.60 3.75
N ALA A 564 30.36 -24.68 4.52
CA ALA A 564 30.19 -24.64 5.98
C ALA A 564 31.23 -23.79 6.74
N PHE A 565 32.49 -23.77 6.28
CA PHE A 565 33.61 -22.99 6.81
C PHE A 565 34.26 -22.08 5.75
N ASP A 566 33.52 -21.74 4.70
CA ASP A 566 33.97 -20.86 3.63
C ASP A 566 34.44 -19.50 4.20
N GLY A 567 35.62 -19.01 3.84
CA GLY A 567 36.18 -17.77 4.40
C GLY A 567 36.69 -17.84 5.85
N CYS A 568 36.77 -19.01 6.49
CA CYS A 568 37.41 -19.21 7.81
C CYS A 568 38.95 -19.08 7.72
N SER A 569 39.41 -17.88 7.37
CA SER A 569 40.79 -17.62 6.93
C SER A 569 41.85 -17.78 8.01
N SER A 570 41.51 -17.72 9.30
CA SER A 570 42.42 -18.03 10.42
C SER A 570 42.48 -19.50 10.82
N LEU A 571 41.65 -20.39 10.25
CA LEU A 571 41.57 -21.80 10.67
C LEU A 571 42.88 -22.52 10.33
N THR A 572 43.64 -22.92 11.36
CA THR A 572 45.03 -23.40 11.17
C THR A 572 45.13 -24.90 10.90
N ALA A 573 44.21 -25.69 11.46
CA ALA A 573 44.14 -27.14 11.30
C ALA A 573 42.71 -27.64 11.54
N ILE A 574 42.33 -28.73 10.88
CA ILE A 574 41.05 -29.42 11.11
C ILE A 574 41.25 -30.94 11.20
N THR A 575 40.43 -31.59 12.02
CA THR A 575 40.30 -33.05 12.09
C THR A 575 38.86 -33.42 11.79
N ILE A 576 38.67 -34.25 10.77
CA ILE A 576 37.36 -34.78 10.37
C ILE A 576 37.23 -36.19 10.97
N PRO A 577 36.23 -36.48 11.83
CA PRO A 577 36.07 -37.80 12.44
C PRO A 577 35.58 -38.86 11.44
N ASP A 578 35.78 -40.13 11.76
CA ASP A 578 35.44 -41.28 10.90
C ASP A 578 33.92 -41.43 10.64
N SER A 579 33.09 -40.72 11.40
CA SER A 579 31.64 -40.61 11.21
C SER A 579 31.26 -39.82 9.95
N VAL A 580 32.10 -38.88 9.50
CA VAL A 580 31.78 -37.98 8.38
C VAL A 580 31.89 -38.72 7.05
N THR A 581 30.74 -39.01 6.45
CA THR A 581 30.64 -39.64 5.13
C THR A 581 30.66 -38.63 3.98
N THR A 582 30.39 -37.34 4.25
CA THR A 582 30.27 -36.32 3.19
C THR A 582 30.71 -34.94 3.66
N ILE A 583 31.53 -34.29 2.84
CA ILE A 583 31.89 -32.87 2.88
C ILE A 583 31.44 -32.24 1.57
N GLY A 584 30.62 -31.19 1.64
CA GLY A 584 30.03 -30.52 0.48
C GLY A 584 31.00 -29.66 -0.33
N ASP A 585 30.49 -29.11 -1.43
CA ASP A 585 31.24 -28.16 -2.27
C ASP A 585 31.66 -26.93 -1.44
N GLU A 586 32.78 -26.29 -1.79
CA GLU A 586 33.27 -25.05 -1.15
C GLU A 586 33.47 -25.12 0.39
N ALA A 587 33.32 -26.28 1.05
CA ALA A 587 33.11 -26.37 2.51
C ALA A 587 34.24 -25.82 3.39
N PHE A 588 35.47 -25.74 2.89
CA PHE A 588 36.63 -25.07 3.50
C PHE A 588 37.31 -24.12 2.50
N ARG A 589 36.54 -23.52 1.58
CA ARG A 589 37.04 -22.54 0.61
C ARG A 589 37.60 -21.32 1.35
N ASP A 590 38.65 -20.72 0.80
CA ASP A 590 39.31 -19.50 1.30
C ASP A 590 39.83 -19.57 2.76
N CYS A 591 39.92 -20.79 3.35
CA CYS A 591 40.62 -21.12 4.59
C CYS A 591 42.15 -20.98 4.43
N SER A 592 42.63 -19.76 4.19
CA SER A 592 43.99 -19.51 3.69
C SER A 592 45.12 -19.90 4.65
N SER A 593 44.89 -19.86 5.97
CA SER A 593 45.84 -20.30 7.01
C SER A 593 45.85 -21.80 7.30
N LEU A 594 44.99 -22.60 6.66
CA LEU A 594 44.83 -24.03 6.93
C LEU A 594 46.09 -24.80 6.51
N THR A 595 46.87 -25.30 7.48
CA THR A 595 48.13 -26.04 7.22
C THR A 595 47.98 -27.56 7.27
N LYS A 596 46.88 -28.05 7.86
CA LYS A 596 46.69 -29.48 8.16
C LYS A 596 45.21 -29.85 8.11
N VAL A 597 44.90 -30.88 7.33
CA VAL A 597 43.61 -31.57 7.33
C VAL A 597 43.88 -33.03 7.70
N ILE A 598 43.13 -33.59 8.64
CA ILE A 598 43.02 -35.04 8.85
C ILE A 598 41.64 -35.45 8.33
N LEU A 599 41.61 -36.46 7.46
CA LEU A 599 40.40 -37.02 6.86
C LEU A 599 40.23 -38.49 7.25
N SER A 600 38.98 -38.94 7.29
CA SER A 600 38.65 -40.36 7.31
C SER A 600 38.89 -40.98 5.92
N PRO A 601 39.21 -42.28 5.79
CA PRO A 601 39.52 -42.90 4.49
C PRO A 601 38.32 -43.07 3.54
N ALA A 602 37.10 -42.74 3.98
CA ALA A 602 35.85 -43.04 3.28
C ALA A 602 34.98 -41.82 2.98
N VAL A 603 35.44 -40.60 3.30
CA VAL A 603 34.66 -39.36 3.11
C VAL A 603 34.54 -38.97 1.64
N SER A 604 33.32 -38.68 1.19
CA SER A 604 33.08 -38.02 -0.10
C SER A 604 33.33 -36.52 0.02
N ILE A 605 34.04 -35.92 -0.93
CA ILE A 605 34.44 -34.50 -0.91
C ILE A 605 33.90 -33.79 -2.16
N GLY A 606 33.20 -32.67 -1.96
CA GLY A 606 32.60 -31.86 -3.02
C GLY A 606 33.57 -31.00 -3.82
N GLU A 607 33.05 -30.36 -4.87
CA GLU A 607 33.84 -29.52 -5.77
C GLU A 607 34.39 -28.28 -5.06
N ASP A 608 35.63 -27.91 -5.38
CA ASP A 608 36.32 -26.71 -4.86
C ASP A 608 36.37 -26.60 -3.31
N CYS A 609 36.15 -27.71 -2.59
CA CYS A 609 36.09 -27.78 -1.12
C CYS A 609 37.28 -27.14 -0.38
N PHE A 610 38.51 -27.25 -0.91
CA PHE A 610 39.72 -26.63 -0.35
C PHE A 610 40.32 -25.57 -1.30
N LEU A 611 39.47 -24.90 -2.08
CA LEU A 611 39.91 -23.80 -2.95
C LEU A 611 40.56 -22.68 -2.12
N ASN A 612 41.62 -22.08 -2.66
CA ASN A 612 42.39 -21.00 -2.04
C ASN A 612 43.04 -21.30 -0.67
N CYS A 613 43.06 -22.55 -0.20
CA CYS A 613 43.83 -23.01 0.97
C CYS A 613 45.35 -22.99 0.71
N ALA A 614 45.94 -21.79 0.63
CA ALA A 614 47.34 -21.59 0.21
C ALA A 614 48.35 -22.25 1.15
N ALA A 615 48.14 -22.16 2.47
CA ALA A 615 49.01 -22.80 3.47
C ALA A 615 48.99 -24.34 3.38
N LEU A 616 47.86 -24.94 2.98
CA LEU A 616 47.71 -26.40 2.87
C LEU A 616 48.54 -26.94 1.71
N ILE A 617 48.51 -26.22 0.59
CA ILE A 617 49.28 -26.54 -0.61
C ILE A 617 50.79 -26.46 -0.32
N ALA A 618 51.23 -25.44 0.42
CA ALA A 618 52.63 -25.32 0.85
C ALA A 618 53.05 -26.45 1.81
N ALA A 619 52.25 -26.71 2.86
CA ALA A 619 52.52 -27.74 3.86
C ALA A 619 52.55 -29.17 3.28
N ALA A 620 51.80 -29.43 2.19
CA ALA A 620 51.84 -30.68 1.45
C ALA A 620 53.16 -30.85 0.67
N ALA A 621 53.57 -29.79 -0.06
CA ALA A 621 54.76 -29.80 -0.91
C ALA A 621 56.07 -30.00 -0.11
N GLU A 622 56.15 -29.47 1.12
CA GLU A 622 57.34 -29.63 1.97
C GLU A 622 57.56 -31.05 2.52
N LYS A 623 56.54 -31.93 2.47
CA LYS A 623 56.52 -33.17 3.27
C LYS A 623 56.39 -34.48 2.49
N ASN A 624 56.29 -34.46 1.15
CA ASN A 624 56.00 -35.65 0.33
C ASN A 624 54.80 -36.47 0.87
N MET A 625 53.73 -35.78 1.30
CA MET A 625 52.57 -36.44 1.91
C MET A 625 51.59 -36.96 0.85
N SER A 626 51.70 -38.25 0.54
CA SER A 626 50.80 -38.95 -0.40
C SER A 626 49.32 -38.78 -0.09
N THR A 627 48.94 -38.62 1.18
CA THR A 627 47.55 -38.38 1.60
C THR A 627 46.98 -37.01 1.21
N VAL A 628 47.81 -36.09 0.71
CA VAL A 628 47.36 -34.78 0.17
C VAL A 628 47.48 -34.74 -1.36
N GLU A 629 48.20 -35.70 -1.97
CA GLU A 629 48.25 -35.83 -3.43
C GLU A 629 46.89 -36.23 -4.03
N ASP A 630 46.03 -36.94 -3.28
CA ASP A 630 44.65 -37.24 -3.67
C ASP A 630 43.75 -36.00 -3.65
N LEU A 631 43.86 -35.16 -2.60
CA LEU A 631 43.20 -33.85 -2.52
C LEU A 631 43.63 -32.92 -3.67
N LEU A 632 44.92 -32.97 -4.05
CA LEU A 632 45.46 -32.22 -5.18
C LEU A 632 45.12 -32.86 -6.54
N HIS A 633 44.81 -34.16 -6.61
CA HIS A 633 44.35 -34.83 -7.83
C HIS A 633 42.97 -34.35 -8.30
N TYR A 634 42.09 -33.95 -7.38
CA TYR A 634 40.81 -33.31 -7.73
C TYR A 634 41.03 -32.04 -8.59
N ARG A 635 42.12 -31.30 -8.31
CA ARG A 635 42.59 -30.14 -9.08
C ARG A 635 43.13 -30.49 -10.47
N TRP A 636 43.57 -31.73 -10.69
CA TRP A 636 44.11 -32.21 -11.97
C TRP A 636 43.01 -32.55 -12.99
N HIS A 637 41.89 -33.14 -12.55
CA HIS A 637 40.85 -33.62 -13.47
C HIS A 637 40.11 -32.49 -14.23
N ARG A 638 39.79 -31.36 -13.58
CA ARG A 638 39.24 -30.17 -14.29
C ARG A 638 40.25 -29.60 -15.30
N ASN A 639 41.54 -29.53 -14.94
CA ASN A 639 42.58 -29.06 -15.87
C ASN A 639 42.73 -29.98 -17.08
N ARG A 640 42.54 -31.30 -16.93
CA ARG A 640 42.54 -32.23 -18.06
C ARG A 640 41.42 -31.96 -19.06
N ALA A 641 40.19 -31.71 -18.61
CA ALA A 641 39.07 -31.39 -19.49
C ALA A 641 39.26 -30.05 -20.25
N VAL A 642 39.91 -29.07 -19.62
CA VAL A 642 40.30 -27.79 -20.26
C VAL A 642 41.45 -28.02 -21.25
N MET A 643 42.49 -28.75 -20.86
CA MET A 643 43.65 -29.06 -21.71
C MET A 643 43.29 -29.94 -22.91
N GLU A 644 42.34 -30.87 -22.80
CA GLU A 644 41.86 -31.66 -23.95
C GLU A 644 41.03 -30.79 -24.93
N ARG A 645 40.27 -29.80 -24.44
CA ARG A 645 39.63 -28.78 -25.29
C ARG A 645 40.64 -27.81 -25.93
N VAL A 646 41.68 -27.41 -25.20
CA VAL A 646 42.77 -26.55 -25.73
C VAL A 646 43.63 -27.32 -26.75
N ASN A 647 43.93 -28.59 -26.52
CA ASN A 647 44.64 -29.44 -27.48
C ASN A 647 43.81 -29.72 -28.73
N ALA A 648 42.49 -29.91 -28.62
CA ALA A 648 41.60 -29.97 -29.78
C ALA A 648 41.62 -28.67 -30.62
N LEU A 649 41.82 -27.51 -29.98
CA LEU A 649 42.01 -26.22 -30.67
C LEU A 649 43.45 -26.02 -31.21
N LEU A 650 44.47 -26.63 -30.62
CA LEU A 650 45.86 -26.56 -31.07
C LEU A 650 46.18 -27.54 -32.21
N CYS A 651 45.52 -28.70 -32.26
CA CYS A 651 45.59 -29.63 -33.40
C CYS A 651 45.08 -29.05 -34.73
N LEU A 652 44.45 -27.87 -34.72
CA LEU A 652 44.04 -27.11 -35.90
C LEU A 652 45.03 -25.99 -36.30
N LYS A 653 46.24 -25.94 -35.69
CA LYS A 653 47.27 -24.93 -35.97
C LYS A 653 48.64 -25.45 -36.43
N GLY A 654 48.85 -26.77 -36.47
CA GLY A 654 49.66 -27.39 -37.53
C GLY A 654 48.73 -27.69 -38.72
N THR A 655 49.14 -27.63 -39.99
CA THR A 655 50.49 -27.63 -40.58
C THR A 655 50.50 -26.83 -41.88
N TRP A 656 51.57 -26.08 -42.18
CA TRP A 656 51.89 -25.65 -43.55
C TRP A 656 53.40 -25.50 -43.75
N ASP A 657 54.04 -26.59 -44.19
CA ASP A 657 55.18 -26.49 -45.11
C ASP A 657 54.66 -26.70 -46.54
N HIS A 658 54.93 -25.72 -47.39
CA HIS A 658 55.28 -25.80 -48.83
C HIS A 658 55.13 -27.16 -49.57
N VAL A 659 54.51 -27.29 -50.76
CA VAL A 659 53.78 -26.40 -51.71
C VAL A 659 52.89 -27.29 -52.62
N GLU A 660 51.66 -26.85 -53.01
CA GLU A 660 51.13 -26.82 -54.40
C GLU A 660 49.67 -26.29 -54.48
N ASN A 661 49.13 -26.08 -55.69
CA ASN A 661 47.97 -25.22 -56.02
C ASN A 661 47.46 -25.58 -57.45
N PRO A 662 46.21 -25.32 -57.94
CA PRO A 662 45.00 -24.72 -57.34
C PRO A 662 43.85 -25.80 -57.26
N PRO A 663 42.66 -25.83 -57.95
CA PRO A 663 41.80 -24.80 -58.59
C PRO A 663 40.25 -24.91 -58.41
N ARG A 664 39.63 -23.71 -58.22
CA ARG A 664 38.31 -23.25 -58.76
C ARG A 664 36.96 -23.85 -58.25
N ARG A 665 36.10 -22.91 -57.80
CA ARG A 665 34.61 -22.84 -57.96
C ARG A 665 33.74 -23.87 -57.18
N SER A 666 32.56 -23.56 -56.61
CA SER A 666 31.77 -22.30 -56.57
C SER A 666 30.55 -22.34 -55.61
N ALA A 667 30.25 -21.21 -54.96
CA ALA A 667 28.92 -20.61 -54.65
C ALA A 667 27.76 -21.45 -54.00
N ARG A 668 27.11 -20.94 -52.92
CA ARG A 668 25.96 -19.98 -52.93
C ARG A 668 24.99 -20.12 -51.71
N LYS A 669 24.43 -18.96 -51.25
CA LYS A 669 23.32 -18.72 -50.27
C LYS A 669 23.75 -18.68 -48.78
N ARG A 670 23.45 -17.66 -47.94
CA ARG A 670 22.24 -16.81 -47.64
C ARG A 670 21.15 -17.56 -46.87
N LYS A 671 20.47 -17.00 -45.85
CA LYS A 671 20.19 -15.58 -45.44
C LYS A 671 20.74 -15.27 -44.02
N ARG A 672 20.91 -14.05 -43.48
CA ARG A 672 20.52 -12.64 -43.79
C ARG A 672 19.24 -12.06 -43.13
N THR A 673 19.47 -11.21 -42.12
CA THR A 673 18.89 -9.86 -41.86
C THR A 673 20.00 -9.08 -41.12
N ASP A 674 20.63 -8.01 -41.67
CA ASP A 674 20.14 -6.61 -41.80
C ASP A 674 19.89 -5.96 -40.43
N GLY A 675 20.53 -4.87 -39.96
CA GLY A 675 21.65 -3.99 -40.38
C GLY A 675 22.24 -3.29 -39.12
N VAL A 676 23.18 -2.33 -39.09
CA VAL A 676 23.80 -1.38 -40.07
C VAL A 676 25.30 -1.21 -39.72
N GLU A 677 26.09 -0.52 -40.56
CA GLU A 677 27.56 -0.51 -40.56
C GLU A 677 28.25 0.51 -39.61
N ALA A 678 29.40 0.08 -39.05
CA ALA A 678 30.74 0.71 -39.00
C ALA A 678 30.90 2.21 -39.40
N PRO A 679 31.91 2.98 -38.89
CA PRO A 679 33.32 2.50 -38.85
C PRO A 679 34.17 3.10 -37.67
N PRO A 680 35.51 3.34 -37.74
CA PRO A 680 36.38 2.77 -36.69
C PRO A 680 37.28 3.79 -35.94
N LEU A 681 37.74 3.42 -34.73
CA LEU A 681 38.83 4.13 -34.05
C LEU A 681 40.00 3.19 -33.73
N ARG A 682 41.20 3.78 -33.67
CA ARG A 682 42.49 3.08 -33.69
C ARG A 682 42.95 2.67 -32.29
N VAL A 683 43.82 1.67 -32.28
CA VAL A 683 44.69 1.31 -31.17
C VAL A 683 45.43 2.54 -30.62
N THR A 684 45.27 2.81 -29.32
CA THR A 684 46.33 3.40 -28.49
C THR A 684 46.18 2.91 -27.04
N GLU A 685 47.32 2.59 -26.43
CA GLU A 685 47.60 2.64 -24.98
C GLU A 685 46.68 1.89 -23.99
N ALA A 686 47.03 0.63 -23.73
CA ALA A 686 46.91 0.00 -22.41
C ALA A 686 48.06 -1.01 -22.21
N ARG A 687 49.24 -0.51 -21.84
CA ARG A 687 50.37 -1.30 -21.32
C ARG A 687 50.53 -0.95 -19.84
N GLU A 688 51.07 -1.90 -19.06
CA GLU A 688 51.02 -1.92 -17.57
C GLU A 688 49.65 -2.36 -17.01
N LYS A 689 49.56 -3.21 -15.98
CA LYS A 689 50.57 -3.97 -15.22
C LYS A 689 49.99 -5.34 -14.82
N ILE A 690 50.57 -6.43 -15.34
CA ILE A 690 50.52 -7.74 -14.67
C ILE A 690 51.81 -7.86 -13.84
N PRO A 691 51.75 -8.09 -12.51
CA PRO A 691 52.95 -8.21 -11.69
C PRO A 691 53.85 -9.37 -12.13
N LYS A 692 55.15 -9.09 -12.34
CA LYS A 692 56.16 -10.04 -12.85
C LYS A 692 56.47 -11.23 -11.92
N VAL A 693 55.84 -11.31 -10.75
CA VAL A 693 55.98 -12.43 -9.80
C VAL A 693 55.38 -13.72 -10.38
N LEU A 694 54.24 -13.61 -11.09
CA LEU A 694 53.49 -14.77 -11.60
C LEU A 694 54.25 -15.60 -12.67
N TRP A 695 55.28 -15.04 -13.29
CA TRP A 695 56.03 -15.72 -14.37
C TRP A 695 57.29 -16.47 -13.88
N ARG A 696 57.71 -16.30 -12.62
CA ARG A 696 58.84 -17.08 -12.07
C ARG A 696 58.43 -18.45 -11.57
N VAL A 697 57.31 -18.53 -10.84
CA VAL A 697 56.81 -19.79 -10.26
C VAL A 697 56.48 -20.85 -11.33
N ILE A 698 56.06 -20.40 -12.53
CA ILE A 698 55.72 -21.28 -13.67
C ILE A 698 56.97 -21.87 -14.36
N LEU A 699 58.17 -21.31 -14.11
CA LEU A 699 59.44 -21.73 -14.75
C LEU A 699 60.38 -22.53 -13.83
N GLU A 700 59.95 -22.85 -12.61
CA GLU A 700 60.67 -23.74 -11.66
C GLU A 700 59.91 -25.07 -11.43
N TYR A 701 58.84 -25.33 -12.19
CA TYR A 701 57.99 -26.54 -12.11
C TYR A 701 57.73 -27.20 -13.50
N LEU A 702 58.64 -26.99 -14.46
CA LEU A 702 58.77 -27.72 -15.72
C LEU A 702 60.23 -28.19 -15.89
#